data_AF-A0A821KZ68-F1
#
_entry.id   AF-A0A821KZ68-F1
#
_cell.length_a   1.000
_cell.length_b   1.000
_cell.length_c   1.000
_cell.angle_alpha   90.00
_cell.angle_beta   90.00
_cell.angle_gamma   90.00
#
_symmetry.space_group_name_H-M   'P 1'
#
loop_
_entity.id
_entity.type
_entity.pdbx_description
1 polymer ?
#
loop_
_entity_poly.entity_id
_entity_poly.type
_entity_poly.pdbx_seq_one_letter_code
_entity_poly.pdbx_strand_id
1 'polypeptide(L)'
;MEKYFLWIIFFYSHLLPSLHSQIFQSRIYLTAFGTAFQPRSPIEILSSSSQIQSLFRCAMQCNQNRQCCTFDYNYLPLVCRLFEGELSTGNILYNITSSSRIGAILYDVTIQSYSSYGQTCEQCGMGINRYLQCINDTCQCPPDTFWNGQMCLNQLYNGSNCNYSLPSCRQDLNLSCSYQTSKCTALEIGVISTVPMTSSQVSSPMTSSQLSSPVTSAQLSSPVTSAQLSSPVTSAQLSSRMTSAQLSSLITTHRATSQSQTSITTVTSSPVTSIFWAFDNNVNDLYNVYNGVPTSVTYYSPGINGYGTAAQFSYSISSINIPSPYVNLQNRSYTFDCWVNPGTTMYSNDYLIFFVCPVQQNDKCMQVLIRYGKPMLTIWYGDCLSSNSITVNVWTHLAFVFDYHANQATLYVNGVVDTVCTSYPSFQGIPTATSWIGWSSTVNMYYSGLIDQLSLVTRVKTAREVLDAATLVLYYSFDNNVLYDSGPNFINGTGINVAFASGRVNQAAMLNTTPSYVTASNLVLFSLLNQPYSFSFWINAYSTINATLVYAWKSTLNNKSCLPILGFTSLGSIVAQKRNSTTVVSIVGPVISPHTWVHIAHTYSPSDGIRLFINGTLVASSSWLESVASKASTINIAVGHCINATLCSCSSGVIRPGQYNGLIDEFRFYSRRLNTSDILALTNP
;
A
#
# COMPACT_ATOMS: atom_id res chain seq x y z
N MET A 1 -2.79 27.69 21.84
CA MET A 1 -1.54 26.98 22.21
C MET A 1 -1.94 25.78 23.04
N GLU A 2 -1.85 24.52 22.66
CA GLU A 2 -1.44 23.78 21.47
C GLU A 2 -2.49 22.68 21.26
N LYS A 3 -3.08 22.57 20.07
CA LYS A 3 -3.87 21.39 19.66
C LYS A 3 -3.63 21.17 18.18
N TYR A 4 -2.45 20.68 17.85
CA TYR A 4 -2.12 20.22 16.50
C TYR A 4 -1.69 18.75 16.61
N PHE A 5 -2.57 17.85 16.17
CA PHE A 5 -2.22 16.45 15.96
C PHE A 5 -1.56 16.32 14.58
N LEU A 6 -0.26 16.02 14.55
CA LEU A 6 0.48 15.76 13.31
C LEU A 6 0.09 14.39 12.76
N TRP A 7 -0.46 14.35 11.54
CA TRP A 7 -0.51 13.16 10.68
C TRP A 7 0.32 13.47 9.45
N ILE A 8 1.43 12.76 9.23
CA ILE A 8 2.31 12.96 8.06
C ILE A 8 2.05 11.81 7.07
N ILE A 9 1.60 12.13 5.86
CA ILE A 9 1.53 11.18 4.74
C ILE A 9 2.65 11.53 3.74
N PHE A 10 3.44 10.53 3.34
CA PHE A 10 4.54 10.69 2.38
C PHE A 10 4.10 10.28 0.96
N PHE A 11 4.37 11.12 -0.03
CA PHE A 11 4.18 10.80 -1.44
C PHE A 11 5.48 10.92 -2.24
N TYR A 12 5.72 9.96 -3.15
CA TYR A 12 6.90 9.91 -4.02
C TYR A 12 6.63 10.63 -5.35
N SER A 13 7.57 11.46 -5.82
CA SER A 13 7.70 11.76 -7.25
C SER A 13 8.73 10.78 -7.84
N HIS A 14 8.37 10.06 -8.91
CA HIS A 14 9.21 8.98 -9.44
C HIS A 14 10.33 9.51 -10.36
N LEU A 15 11.60 9.26 -9.98
CA LEU A 15 12.70 8.74 -10.83
C LEU A 15 14.01 8.53 -10.00
N LEU A 16 14.57 7.31 -10.07
CA LEU A 16 15.87 6.79 -9.57
C LEU A 16 16.15 6.72 -8.04
N PRO A 17 16.59 5.56 -7.50
CA PRO A 17 17.20 5.49 -6.17
C PRO A 17 18.69 5.87 -6.28
N SER A 18 18.97 7.16 -6.19
CA SER A 18 20.26 7.66 -5.70
C SER A 18 20.00 8.42 -4.40
N LEU A 19 21.03 8.77 -3.63
CA LEU A 19 20.90 9.56 -2.38
C LEU A 19 20.00 10.82 -2.52
N HIS A 20 19.74 11.31 -3.74
CA HIS A 20 18.85 12.44 -4.02
C HIS A 20 17.34 12.14 -3.88
N SER A 21 16.89 10.88 -3.83
CA SER A 21 15.44 10.55 -3.86
C SER A 21 14.68 10.92 -2.58
N GLN A 22 15.37 11.22 -1.48
CA GLN A 22 14.73 11.73 -0.26
C GLN A 22 14.37 13.22 -0.36
N ILE A 23 14.89 13.93 -1.37
CA ILE A 23 14.83 15.39 -1.44
C ILE A 23 13.47 15.90 -2.00
N PHE A 24 12.70 15.07 -2.71
CA PHE A 24 11.48 15.52 -3.42
C PHE A 24 10.17 14.87 -2.91
N GLN A 25 10.18 14.26 -1.72
CA GLN A 25 8.98 13.67 -1.13
C GLN A 25 8.04 14.77 -0.61
N SER A 26 6.78 14.73 -1.04
CA SER A 26 5.76 15.64 -0.50
C SER A 26 5.21 15.07 0.80
N ARG A 27 5.26 15.89 1.86
CA ARG A 27 4.60 15.58 3.13
C ARG A 27 3.25 16.27 3.15
N ILE A 28 2.19 15.52 3.38
CA ILE A 28 0.85 16.07 3.49
C ILE A 28 0.46 16.15 4.97
N TYR A 29 0.11 17.35 5.39
CA TYR A 29 -0.52 17.68 6.66
C TYR A 29 -2.03 17.60 6.52
N LEU A 30 -2.72 16.99 7.49
CA LEU A 30 -4.17 16.91 7.50
C LEU A 30 -4.74 17.62 8.73
N THR A 31 -5.77 18.45 8.54
CA THR A 31 -6.50 19.11 9.63
C THR A 31 -7.38 18.11 10.42
N ALA A 32 -8.07 18.56 11.46
CA ALA A 32 -9.14 17.74 12.07
C ALA A 32 -10.33 17.57 11.11
N PHE A 33 -11.15 16.54 11.33
CA PHE A 33 -12.48 16.47 10.71
C PHE A 33 -13.34 17.67 11.11
N GLY A 34 -14.32 18.05 10.29
CA GLY A 34 -15.12 19.24 10.55
C GLY A 34 -14.67 20.49 9.80
N THR A 35 -13.64 20.40 8.95
CA THR A 35 -13.00 21.58 8.36
C THR A 35 -13.18 21.69 6.85
N ALA A 36 -13.32 22.91 6.33
CA ALA A 36 -13.27 23.19 4.89
C ALA A 36 -12.32 24.36 4.60
N PHE A 37 -11.66 24.33 3.44
CA PHE A 37 -10.73 25.39 3.06
C PHE A 37 -11.48 26.47 2.29
N GLN A 38 -11.34 27.71 2.73
CA GLN A 38 -11.80 28.88 1.98
C GLN A 38 -10.57 29.60 1.42
N PRO A 39 -10.33 29.55 0.09
CA PRO A 39 -9.22 30.25 -0.51
C PRO A 39 -9.39 31.78 -0.37
N ARG A 40 -8.28 32.52 -0.49
CA ARG A 40 -8.32 33.98 -0.37
C ARG A 40 -8.99 34.63 -1.57
N SER A 41 -8.82 34.01 -2.74
CA SER A 41 -9.48 34.38 -3.99
C SER A 41 -10.13 33.16 -4.64
N PRO A 42 -11.31 33.28 -5.29
CA PRO A 42 -11.92 32.19 -6.04
C PRO A 42 -11.06 31.64 -7.18
N ILE A 43 -10.11 32.45 -7.69
CA ILE A 43 -9.19 32.02 -8.75
C ILE A 43 -8.25 30.88 -8.30
N GLU A 44 -8.08 30.70 -6.99
CA GLU A 44 -7.21 29.66 -6.42
C GLU A 44 -7.76 28.25 -6.59
N ILE A 45 -9.02 28.08 -7.01
CA ILE A 45 -9.62 26.77 -7.20
C ILE A 45 -9.09 26.17 -8.51
N LEU A 46 -8.24 25.15 -8.37
CA LEU A 46 -7.66 24.43 -9.51
C LEU A 46 -8.65 23.45 -10.12
N SER A 47 -9.39 22.72 -9.27
CA SER A 47 -10.40 21.76 -9.71
C SER A 47 -11.38 21.40 -8.61
N SER A 48 -12.58 21.00 -9.01
CA SER A 48 -13.59 20.39 -8.14
C SER A 48 -14.07 19.10 -8.79
N SER A 49 -13.86 17.97 -8.11
CA SER A 49 -14.20 16.63 -8.61
C SER A 49 -15.18 15.94 -7.66
N SER A 50 -16.22 15.33 -8.22
CA SER A 50 -17.18 14.50 -7.49
C SER A 50 -16.83 13.02 -7.60
N GLN A 51 -17.48 12.18 -6.77
CA GLN A 51 -17.29 10.72 -6.73
C GLN A 51 -15.85 10.28 -6.37
N ILE A 52 -15.08 11.13 -5.69
CA ILE A 52 -13.75 10.77 -5.21
C ILE A 52 -13.89 9.90 -3.96
N GLN A 53 -13.59 8.61 -4.10
CA GLN A 53 -13.94 7.58 -3.12
C GLN A 53 -13.15 7.65 -1.79
N SER A 54 -12.07 8.41 -1.73
CA SER A 54 -11.32 8.56 -0.47
C SER A 54 -10.53 9.86 -0.39
N LEU A 55 -10.21 10.25 0.85
CA LEU A 55 -9.28 11.35 1.16
C LEU A 55 -7.92 11.11 0.51
N PHE A 56 -7.48 9.85 0.47
CA PHE A 56 -6.23 9.47 -0.17
C PHE A 56 -6.24 9.75 -1.67
N ARG A 57 -7.33 9.43 -2.37
CA ARG A 57 -7.48 9.77 -3.80
C ARG A 57 -7.46 11.28 -4.03
N CYS A 58 -8.12 12.05 -3.16
CA CYS A 58 -8.07 13.52 -3.22
C CYS A 58 -6.65 14.07 -2.99
N ALA A 59 -5.94 13.52 -1.99
CA ALA A 59 -4.55 13.85 -1.69
C ALA A 59 -3.61 13.50 -2.86
N MET A 60 -3.82 12.36 -3.53
CA MET A 60 -3.08 11.98 -4.73
C MET A 60 -3.31 12.95 -5.88
N GLN A 61 -4.56 13.36 -6.12
CA GLN A 61 -4.87 14.35 -7.14
C GLN A 61 -4.17 15.69 -6.86
N CYS A 62 -4.14 16.14 -5.60
CA CYS A 62 -3.35 17.31 -5.22
C CYS A 62 -1.84 17.08 -5.40
N ASN A 63 -1.33 15.89 -5.08
CA ASN A 63 0.07 15.61 -5.24
C ASN A 63 0.51 15.58 -6.73
N GLN A 64 -0.36 15.11 -7.62
CA GLN A 64 -0.13 15.06 -9.06
C GLN A 64 -0.27 16.45 -9.74
N ASN A 65 -1.13 17.32 -9.21
CA ASN A 65 -1.24 18.69 -9.68
C ASN A 65 -0.15 19.57 -9.03
N ARG A 66 0.83 20.02 -9.83
CA ARG A 66 2.00 20.74 -9.33
C ARG A 66 1.69 22.11 -8.72
N GLN A 67 0.59 22.73 -9.13
CA GLN A 67 0.14 23.98 -8.53
C GLN A 67 -0.67 23.75 -7.26
N CYS A 68 -1.12 22.53 -6.97
CA CYS A 68 -1.91 22.27 -5.77
C CYS A 68 -1.04 22.31 -4.51
N CYS A 69 -1.44 23.16 -3.57
CA CYS A 69 -0.83 23.30 -2.24
C CYS A 69 -1.77 22.83 -1.14
N THR A 70 -3.08 23.02 -1.33
CA THR A 70 -4.12 22.62 -0.37
C THR A 70 -5.23 21.89 -1.11
N PHE A 71 -5.85 20.91 -0.46
CA PHE A 71 -7.07 20.28 -0.94
C PHE A 71 -8.09 20.20 0.20
N ASP A 72 -9.36 20.23 -0.16
CA ASP A 72 -10.43 19.83 0.75
C ASP A 72 -11.17 18.62 0.23
N TYR A 73 -11.56 17.76 1.15
CA TYR A 73 -12.25 16.52 0.82
C TYR A 73 -13.44 16.36 1.74
N ASN A 74 -14.60 16.10 1.14
CA ASN A 74 -15.80 15.74 1.85
C ASN A 74 -16.24 14.33 1.44
N TYR A 75 -16.19 13.36 2.35
CA TYR A 75 -16.58 11.98 2.05
C TYR A 75 -18.10 11.77 1.95
N LEU A 76 -18.91 12.79 2.26
CA LEU A 76 -20.34 12.86 1.99
C LEU A 76 -20.67 14.27 1.46
N PRO A 77 -20.52 14.52 0.15
CA PRO A 77 -20.92 13.62 -0.94
C PRO A 77 -19.79 13.11 -1.87
N LEU A 78 -18.61 12.77 -1.32
CA LEU A 78 -17.43 12.32 -2.09
C LEU A 78 -16.87 13.39 -3.04
N VAL A 79 -16.74 14.63 -2.55
CA VAL A 79 -16.22 15.77 -3.33
C VAL A 79 -14.80 16.11 -2.88
N CYS A 80 -13.91 16.28 -3.84
CA CYS A 80 -12.54 16.75 -3.66
C CYS A 80 -12.37 18.09 -4.37
N ARG A 81 -11.84 19.12 -3.70
CA ARG A 81 -11.42 20.36 -4.35
C ARG A 81 -9.94 20.61 -4.10
N LEU A 82 -9.26 21.04 -5.15
CA LEU A 82 -7.84 21.33 -5.15
C LEU A 82 -7.65 22.84 -5.24
N PHE A 83 -6.70 23.37 -4.49
CA PHE A 83 -6.41 24.79 -4.40
C PHE A 83 -4.92 25.06 -4.56
N GLU A 84 -4.59 26.14 -5.26
CA GLU A 84 -3.21 26.65 -5.32
C GLU A 84 -2.81 27.32 -4.00
N GLY A 85 -3.79 27.84 -3.24
CA GLY A 85 -3.59 28.49 -1.95
C GLY A 85 -2.96 27.58 -0.90
N GLU A 86 -2.10 28.15 -0.06
CA GLU A 86 -1.59 27.49 1.16
C GLU A 86 -2.57 27.70 2.33
N LEU A 87 -2.42 26.88 3.38
CA LEU A 87 -3.16 27.09 4.64
C LEU A 87 -2.91 28.47 5.26
N SER A 88 -1.75 29.06 4.99
CA SER A 88 -1.34 30.39 5.48
C SER A 88 -2.03 31.54 4.74
N THR A 89 -2.43 31.33 3.47
CA THR A 89 -3.02 32.37 2.62
C THR A 89 -4.54 32.36 2.65
N GLY A 90 -5.17 31.19 2.83
CA GLY A 90 -6.61 31.04 2.97
C GLY A 90 -7.10 30.99 4.42
N ASN A 91 -8.41 30.78 4.59
CA ASN A 91 -9.04 30.57 5.89
C ASN A 91 -9.48 29.12 6.06
N ILE A 92 -9.23 28.56 7.24
CA ILE A 92 -9.80 27.27 7.64
C ILE A 92 -11.15 27.53 8.30
N LEU A 93 -12.22 27.07 7.67
CA LEU A 93 -13.54 27.06 8.27
C LEU A 93 -13.70 25.83 9.15
N TYR A 94 -14.25 26.01 10.35
CA TYR A 94 -14.51 24.94 11.32
C TYR A 94 -16.01 24.65 11.43
N ASN A 95 -16.36 23.47 11.93
CA ASN A 95 -17.73 23.01 12.18
C ASN A 95 -18.63 22.94 10.92
N ILE A 96 -18.06 22.61 9.77
CA ILE A 96 -18.82 22.49 8.51
C ILE A 96 -19.64 21.21 8.48
N THR A 97 -18.97 20.07 8.36
CA THR A 97 -19.55 18.73 8.50
C THR A 97 -18.49 17.82 9.09
N SER A 98 -18.87 16.85 9.93
CA SER A 98 -17.92 15.83 10.40
C SER A 98 -17.30 15.03 9.23
N SER A 99 -17.89 15.14 8.03
CA SER A 99 -17.40 14.50 6.82
C SER A 99 -16.38 15.26 5.98
N SER A 100 -16.08 16.51 6.32
CA SER A 100 -15.09 17.33 5.62
C SER A 100 -13.75 17.36 6.35
N ARG A 101 -12.65 17.33 5.58
CA ARG A 101 -11.28 17.46 6.07
C ARG A 101 -10.40 18.18 5.03
N ILE A 102 -9.43 18.97 5.49
CA ILE A 102 -8.47 19.66 4.64
C ILE A 102 -7.14 18.91 4.70
N GLY A 103 -6.44 18.83 3.57
CA GLY A 103 -5.03 18.46 3.54
C GLY A 103 -4.19 19.53 2.84
N ALA A 104 -2.93 19.66 3.24
CA ALA A 104 -2.01 20.62 2.66
C ALA A 104 -0.62 20.03 2.54
N ILE A 105 0.07 20.38 1.46
CA ILE A 105 1.45 19.97 1.21
C ILE A 105 2.34 20.89 2.05
N LEU A 106 3.18 20.28 2.89
CA LEU A 106 4.11 21.00 3.72
C LEU A 106 5.31 21.46 2.89
N TYR A 107 5.51 22.76 2.88
CA TYR A 107 6.72 23.43 2.43
C TYR A 107 7.59 23.67 3.67
N ASP A 108 8.68 22.92 3.80
CA ASP A 108 9.54 22.93 4.97
C ASP A 108 10.99 23.24 4.55
N VAL A 109 11.54 24.32 5.09
CA VAL A 109 12.92 24.79 4.83
C VAL A 109 13.99 23.81 5.27
N THR A 110 13.66 22.85 6.15
CA THR A 110 14.58 21.81 6.60
C THR A 110 14.71 20.66 5.60
N ILE A 111 13.80 20.57 4.62
CA ILE A 111 13.87 19.59 3.54
C ILE A 111 14.76 20.18 2.43
N GLN A 112 15.76 19.42 1.95
CA GLN A 112 16.73 19.85 0.95
C GLN A 112 16.12 20.21 -0.44
N SER A 113 14.80 20.26 -0.58
CA SER A 113 14.05 20.42 -1.84
C SER A 113 14.31 21.72 -2.61
N TYR A 114 14.80 22.75 -1.91
CA TYR A 114 15.10 24.08 -2.47
C TYR A 114 16.60 24.33 -2.68
N SER A 115 17.47 23.39 -2.31
CA SER A 115 18.93 23.53 -2.40
C SER A 115 19.44 23.73 -3.84
N SER A 116 18.65 23.30 -4.83
CA SER A 116 18.96 23.43 -6.25
C SER A 116 18.44 24.72 -6.89
N TYR A 117 17.87 25.68 -6.14
CA TYR A 117 17.39 26.95 -6.71
C TYR A 117 18.54 27.71 -7.41
N GLY A 118 18.30 28.19 -8.63
CA GLY A 118 19.29 28.87 -9.47
C GLY A 118 20.35 27.96 -10.11
N GLN A 119 20.32 26.65 -9.84
CA GLN A 119 21.21 25.67 -10.48
C GLN A 119 20.68 25.26 -11.87
N THR A 120 21.46 24.46 -12.61
CA THR A 120 21.05 23.91 -13.91
C THR A 120 19.84 22.98 -13.77
N CYS A 121 19.01 22.90 -14.81
CA CYS A 121 17.77 22.12 -14.79
C CYS A 121 17.92 20.62 -14.43
N GLU A 122 19.09 20.04 -14.64
CA GLU A 122 19.39 18.67 -14.21
C GLU A 122 19.28 18.50 -12.69
N GLN A 123 19.61 19.54 -11.91
CA GLN A 123 19.66 19.51 -10.44
C GLN A 123 18.27 19.55 -9.79
N CYS A 124 17.27 20.16 -10.42
CA CYS A 124 15.86 20.06 -10.00
C CYS A 124 15.08 18.96 -10.75
N GLY A 125 15.81 17.99 -11.32
CA GLY A 125 15.22 16.81 -11.95
C GLY A 125 14.45 17.13 -13.23
N MET A 126 14.87 18.12 -14.02
CA MET A 126 14.26 18.51 -15.30
C MET A 126 12.72 18.63 -15.22
N GLY A 127 12.25 19.27 -14.16
CA GLY A 127 10.82 19.45 -13.91
C GLY A 127 10.15 18.22 -13.30
N ILE A 128 10.82 17.36 -12.55
CA ILE A 128 10.18 16.33 -11.70
C ILE A 128 9.98 16.84 -10.27
N ASN A 129 10.77 17.85 -9.86
CA ASN A 129 10.60 18.54 -8.58
C ASN A 129 9.32 19.41 -8.60
N ARG A 130 8.46 19.29 -7.56
CA ARG A 130 7.29 20.16 -7.41
C ARG A 130 7.63 21.53 -6.81
N TYR A 131 8.70 21.57 -6.02
CA TYR A 131 9.16 22.73 -5.27
C TYR A 131 9.92 23.70 -6.17
N LEU A 132 10.56 23.19 -7.23
CA LEU A 132 11.31 23.96 -8.23
C LEU A 132 11.06 23.40 -9.63
N GLN A 133 10.91 24.27 -10.62
CA GLN A 133 10.73 23.90 -12.03
C GLN A 133 11.87 24.42 -12.88
N CYS A 134 12.14 23.73 -13.99
CA CYS A 134 13.09 24.20 -15.00
C CYS A 134 12.44 25.33 -15.81
N ILE A 135 12.95 26.56 -15.67
CA ILE A 135 12.51 27.74 -16.41
C ILE A 135 13.77 28.44 -16.93
N ASN A 136 13.85 28.64 -18.25
CA ASN A 136 15.00 29.27 -18.90
C ASN A 136 16.34 28.64 -18.47
N ASP A 137 16.45 27.30 -18.58
CA ASP A 137 17.63 26.48 -18.24
C ASP A 137 18.12 26.54 -16.78
N THR A 138 17.34 27.15 -15.89
CA THR A 138 17.64 27.23 -14.45
C THR A 138 16.46 26.74 -13.60
N CYS A 139 16.77 26.22 -12.42
CA CYS A 139 15.77 25.81 -11.45
C CYS A 139 15.17 27.03 -10.75
N GLN A 140 13.90 27.32 -11.03
CA GLN A 140 13.16 28.48 -10.53
C GLN A 140 11.88 28.05 -9.81
N CYS A 141 11.20 29.01 -9.20
CA CYS A 141 9.93 28.76 -8.55
C CYS A 141 8.82 28.38 -9.56
N PRO A 142 7.88 27.50 -9.17
CA PRO A 142 6.70 27.19 -9.98
C PRO A 142 5.89 28.45 -10.36
N PRO A 143 5.02 28.37 -11.39
CA PRO A 143 4.07 29.43 -11.71
C PRO A 143 3.28 29.89 -10.48
N ASP A 144 2.94 31.18 -10.43
CA ASP A 144 2.18 31.84 -9.36
C ASP A 144 2.86 31.82 -7.98
N THR A 145 4.16 31.52 -7.93
CA THR A 145 4.98 31.57 -6.72
C THR A 145 6.23 32.44 -6.92
N PHE A 146 6.83 32.93 -5.84
CA PHE A 146 8.05 33.73 -5.86
C PHE A 146 9.08 33.24 -4.84
N TRP A 147 10.36 33.45 -5.15
CA TRP A 147 11.46 33.11 -4.25
C TRP A 147 11.61 34.17 -3.16
N ASN A 148 11.51 33.79 -1.89
CA ASN A 148 11.69 34.70 -0.76
C ASN A 148 13.13 34.75 -0.20
N GLY A 149 14.07 34.04 -0.83
CA GLY A 149 15.43 33.85 -0.33
C GLY A 149 15.70 32.47 0.27
N GLN A 150 14.65 31.72 0.61
CA GLN A 150 14.75 30.40 1.25
C GLN A 150 13.87 29.33 0.59
N MET A 151 12.67 29.70 0.15
CA MET A 151 11.71 28.82 -0.50
C MET A 151 10.79 29.59 -1.46
N CYS A 152 10.06 28.85 -2.27
CA CYS A 152 9.02 29.40 -3.14
C CYS A 152 7.72 29.54 -2.35
N LEU A 153 7.17 30.75 -2.31
CA LEU A 153 5.90 31.08 -1.65
C LEU A 153 4.88 31.55 -2.68
N ASN A 154 3.59 31.34 -2.41
CA ASN A 154 2.52 31.87 -3.26
C ASN A 154 2.61 33.39 -3.46
N GLN A 155 2.46 33.83 -4.71
CA GLN A 155 2.35 35.25 -5.03
C GLN A 155 1.08 35.86 -4.43
N LEU A 156 1.18 37.15 -4.15
CA LEU A 156 0.27 37.89 -3.32
C LEU A 156 -0.80 38.62 -4.14
N TYR A 157 -2.01 38.64 -3.59
CA TYR A 157 -3.17 39.31 -4.16
C TYR A 157 -3.23 40.80 -3.80
N ASN A 158 -4.10 41.53 -4.50
CA ASN A 158 -4.34 42.96 -4.30
C ASN A 158 -4.56 43.30 -2.80
N GLY A 159 -3.92 44.37 -2.34
CA GLY A 159 -3.94 44.84 -0.96
C GLY A 159 -3.04 44.09 0.03
N SER A 160 -2.38 43.00 -0.39
CA SER A 160 -1.40 42.28 0.45
C SER A 160 -0.13 43.09 0.63
N ASN A 161 0.46 43.05 1.83
CA ASN A 161 1.78 43.63 2.07
C ASN A 161 2.84 42.87 1.28
N CYS A 162 3.68 43.59 0.55
CA CYS A 162 4.69 43.04 -0.34
C CYS A 162 6.03 43.73 -0.15
N ASN A 163 7.10 43.06 -0.56
CA ASN A 163 8.43 43.66 -0.62
C ASN A 163 8.72 44.08 -2.07
N TYR A 164 8.98 45.38 -2.29
CA TYR A 164 9.21 45.93 -3.62
C TYR A 164 10.47 45.38 -4.30
N SER A 165 11.41 44.79 -3.54
CA SER A 165 12.61 44.16 -4.08
C SER A 165 12.38 42.74 -4.61
N LEU A 166 11.18 42.18 -4.46
CA LEU A 166 10.83 40.82 -4.88
C LEU A 166 9.58 40.83 -5.78
N PRO A 167 9.50 39.95 -6.80
CA PRO A 167 8.32 39.80 -7.66
C PRO A 167 7.20 39.03 -6.94
N SER A 168 6.77 39.57 -5.80
CA SER A 168 5.91 38.89 -4.83
C SER A 168 4.41 39.02 -5.11
N CYS A 169 3.99 39.90 -6.03
CA CYS A 169 2.58 40.08 -6.39
C CYS A 169 2.20 39.26 -7.63
N ARG A 170 0.92 38.86 -7.74
CA ARG A 170 0.37 38.10 -8.88
C ARG A 170 0.43 38.90 -10.19
N GLN A 171 1.48 38.63 -10.98
CA GLN A 171 1.76 39.36 -12.22
C GLN A 171 0.76 39.03 -13.33
N ASP A 172 0.26 37.80 -13.36
CA ASP A 172 -0.82 37.33 -14.24
C ASP A 172 -2.13 38.12 -14.04
N LEU A 173 -2.33 38.70 -12.85
CA LEU A 173 -3.45 39.59 -12.52
C LEU A 173 -3.11 41.08 -12.70
N ASN A 174 -2.01 41.40 -13.38
CA ASN A 174 -1.49 42.77 -13.53
C ASN A 174 -1.26 43.49 -12.20
N LEU A 175 -0.80 42.78 -11.16
CA LEU A 175 -0.46 43.37 -9.88
C LEU A 175 1.05 43.59 -9.74
N SER A 176 1.44 44.69 -9.10
CA SER A 176 2.82 44.97 -8.72
C SER A 176 2.91 45.54 -7.31
N CYS A 177 4.08 45.45 -6.68
CA CYS A 177 4.27 45.99 -5.35
C CYS A 177 4.47 47.51 -5.41
N SER A 178 3.51 48.27 -4.87
CA SER A 178 3.57 49.73 -4.83
C SER A 178 4.70 50.19 -3.91
N TYR A 179 5.62 51.00 -4.44
CA TYR A 179 6.72 51.61 -3.67
C TYR A 179 6.23 52.57 -2.57
N GLN A 180 5.04 53.14 -2.72
CA GLN A 180 4.48 54.09 -1.75
C GLN A 180 3.79 53.40 -0.59
N THR A 181 3.03 52.33 -0.88
CA THR A 181 2.16 51.68 0.12
C THR A 181 2.71 50.35 0.61
N SER A 182 3.76 49.81 -0.02
CA SER A 182 4.27 48.45 0.19
C SER A 182 3.18 47.39 0.10
N LYS A 183 2.21 47.61 -0.80
CA LYS A 183 1.08 46.70 -1.05
C LYS A 183 0.99 46.34 -2.52
N CYS A 184 0.53 45.14 -2.80
CA CYS A 184 0.21 44.73 -4.16
C CYS A 184 -0.98 45.56 -4.66
N THR A 185 -0.80 46.32 -5.72
CA THR A 185 -1.84 47.13 -6.36
C THR A 185 -1.86 46.84 -7.84
N ALA A 186 -2.97 47.16 -8.52
CA ALA A 186 -3.01 47.10 -9.97
C ALA A 186 -1.89 47.97 -10.56
N LEU A 187 -1.26 47.48 -11.62
CA LEU A 187 -0.32 48.24 -12.43
C LEU A 187 -1.03 49.49 -12.95
N GLU A 188 -0.67 50.66 -12.42
CA GLU A 188 -1.07 51.92 -13.03
C GLU A 188 -0.27 52.07 -14.33
N ILE A 189 -0.99 52.06 -15.45
CA ILE A 189 -0.41 52.40 -16.75
C ILE A 189 -0.07 53.89 -16.73
N GLY A 190 1.18 54.19 -16.39
CA GLY A 190 1.83 55.47 -16.66
C GLY A 190 2.44 56.16 -15.44
N VAL A 191 3.77 56.06 -15.29
CA VAL A 191 4.72 57.17 -15.45
C VAL A 191 6.11 56.57 -15.67
N ILE A 192 6.71 56.86 -16.82
CA ILE A 192 8.13 56.64 -17.10
C ILE A 192 8.92 57.54 -16.13
N SER A 193 9.70 56.94 -15.22
CA SER A 193 10.79 57.66 -14.55
C SER A 193 12.12 57.03 -14.97
N THR A 194 12.78 57.72 -15.88
CA THR A 194 14.11 57.44 -16.39
C THR A 194 15.16 57.58 -15.27
N VAL A 195 15.83 56.49 -14.91
CA VAL A 195 17.25 56.54 -14.54
C VAL A 195 17.95 55.38 -15.26
N PRO A 196 18.94 55.66 -16.14
CA PRO A 196 19.60 54.64 -16.94
C PRO A 196 20.72 53.97 -16.14
N MET A 197 20.80 52.64 -16.13
CA MET A 197 22.07 51.96 -15.99
C MET A 197 22.26 50.99 -17.15
N THR A 198 23.37 51.22 -17.82
CA THR A 198 23.78 50.75 -19.14
C THR A 198 24.24 49.30 -19.14
N SER A 199 23.98 48.63 -20.25
CA SER A 199 24.59 47.39 -20.68
C SER A 199 26.10 47.54 -20.86
N SER A 200 26.89 47.15 -19.87
CA SER A 200 28.31 46.82 -20.05
C SER A 200 28.82 46.13 -18.79
N GLN A 201 29.03 44.81 -18.84
CA GLN A 201 30.15 44.06 -18.23
C GLN A 201 29.96 42.56 -18.53
N VAL A 202 30.15 42.20 -19.80
CA VAL A 202 30.63 40.87 -20.20
C VAL A 202 31.87 41.13 -21.05
N SER A 203 32.94 40.34 -20.83
CA SER A 203 34.34 40.48 -21.33
C SER A 203 35.18 41.52 -20.54
N SER A 204 36.35 41.27 -19.96
CA SER A 204 37.48 40.35 -20.24
C SER A 204 38.37 40.19 -18.94
N PRO A 205 39.44 39.36 -18.93
CA PRO A 205 40.03 38.73 -17.72
C PRO A 205 41.17 39.52 -17.06
N MET A 206 41.37 39.38 -15.75
CA MET A 206 42.58 39.80 -15.01
C MET A 206 42.74 38.93 -13.75
N THR A 207 43.70 37.98 -13.73
CA THR A 207 45.09 38.05 -13.21
C THR A 207 45.25 37.91 -11.69
N SER A 208 46.03 36.90 -11.34
CA SER A 208 46.57 36.53 -10.03
C SER A 208 47.47 37.62 -9.41
N SER A 209 47.16 38.03 -8.18
CA SER A 209 48.10 38.41 -7.11
C SER A 209 47.27 38.79 -5.88
N GLN A 210 47.27 38.04 -4.79
CA GLN A 210 48.03 38.22 -3.53
C GLN A 210 47.56 37.03 -2.65
N LEU A 211 48.34 36.19 -1.95
CA LEU A 211 49.62 36.31 -1.25
C LEU A 211 50.48 35.04 -1.47
N SER A 212 51.79 35.23 -1.62
CA SER A 212 52.89 34.27 -1.49
C SER A 212 53.45 34.28 -0.05
N SER A 213 53.52 33.18 0.73
CA SER A 213 54.54 32.09 0.79
C SER A 213 55.35 32.16 2.13
N PRO A 214 56.00 31.11 2.71
CA PRO A 214 56.81 30.09 2.00
C PRO A 214 56.96 28.61 2.55
N VAL A 215 57.26 27.68 1.61
CA VAL A 215 58.35 26.62 1.57
C VAL A 215 58.20 25.33 2.43
N THR A 216 57.88 24.13 1.87
CA THR A 216 58.67 23.02 1.20
C THR A 216 59.67 22.24 2.09
N SER A 217 59.64 20.90 2.18
CA SER A 217 60.31 19.89 1.31
C SER A 217 60.20 18.49 1.99
N ALA A 218 59.77 17.39 1.34
CA ALA A 218 60.50 16.39 0.52
C ALA A 218 60.94 15.08 1.25
N GLN A 219 60.79 13.96 0.51
CA GLN A 219 61.43 12.62 0.60
C GLN A 219 60.74 11.41 1.31
N LEU A 220 60.84 10.29 0.59
CA LEU A 220 60.37 8.91 0.83
C LEU A 220 61.22 8.10 1.85
N SER A 221 60.70 6.90 2.21
CA SER A 221 61.30 5.70 2.86
C SER A 221 61.04 5.60 4.38
N SER A 222 60.57 4.50 5.01
CA SER A 222 60.38 3.06 4.72
C SER A 222 59.56 2.41 5.90
N PRO A 223 59.18 1.10 5.88
CA PRO A 223 58.04 0.56 6.67
C PRO A 223 58.40 -0.04 8.04
N VAL A 224 57.44 -0.06 8.98
CA VAL A 224 57.55 -0.81 10.25
C VAL A 224 56.92 -2.19 10.09
N THR A 225 57.71 -3.21 10.41
CA THR A 225 57.45 -4.64 10.26
C THR A 225 56.62 -5.24 11.41
N SER A 226 56.00 -6.37 11.08
CA SER A 226 55.19 -7.23 11.93
C SER A 226 56.00 -8.01 12.98
N ALA A 227 55.94 -7.61 14.24
CA ALA A 227 56.19 -8.48 15.39
C ALA A 227 55.70 -7.81 16.68
N GLN A 228 54.50 -8.17 17.16
CA GLN A 228 54.11 -8.23 18.56
C GLN A 228 52.58 -8.37 18.64
N LEU A 229 52.10 -9.58 18.89
CA LEU A 229 50.93 -9.89 19.73
C LEU A 229 50.71 -11.40 19.70
N SER A 230 51.45 -12.09 20.56
CA SER A 230 51.23 -13.50 20.91
C SER A 230 51.09 -13.60 22.43
N SER A 231 49.85 -13.64 22.93
CA SER A 231 49.49 -14.27 24.20
C SER A 231 47.96 -14.43 24.34
N PRO A 232 47.46 -15.53 24.94
CA PRO A 232 46.03 -15.85 25.02
C PRO A 232 45.37 -15.24 26.27
N VAL A 233 44.14 -14.72 26.12
CA VAL A 233 43.32 -14.25 27.25
C VAL A 233 42.39 -15.37 27.71
N THR A 234 42.49 -15.73 28.99
CA THR A 234 41.69 -16.75 29.69
C THR A 234 40.31 -16.24 30.14
N SER A 235 39.40 -17.18 30.37
CA SER A 235 37.94 -17.08 30.56
C SER A 235 37.45 -16.41 31.86
N ALA A 236 37.72 -15.12 32.06
CA ALA A 236 37.18 -14.36 33.21
C ALA A 236 36.86 -12.85 32.97
N GLN A 237 36.57 -12.41 31.74
CA GLN A 237 36.25 -10.98 31.46
C GLN A 237 34.97 -10.73 30.65
N LEU A 238 34.03 -11.67 30.59
CA LEU A 238 32.73 -11.46 29.95
C LEU A 238 31.68 -10.92 30.93
N SER A 239 31.72 -9.61 31.18
CA SER A 239 30.55 -8.85 31.67
C SER A 239 30.72 -7.35 31.50
N SER A 240 30.61 -6.85 30.26
CA SER A 240 30.05 -5.53 29.96
C SER A 240 29.72 -5.41 28.46
N ARG A 241 28.61 -4.74 28.18
CA ARG A 241 27.89 -4.72 26.89
C ARG A 241 28.69 -4.02 25.78
N MET A 242 28.82 -4.66 24.61
CA MET A 242 29.25 -4.02 23.36
C MET A 242 28.04 -3.46 22.60
N THR A 243 28.16 -2.24 22.08
CA THR A 243 27.15 -1.55 21.26
C THR A 243 27.34 -1.85 19.76
N SER A 244 26.27 -1.71 18.99
CA SER A 244 26.10 -2.10 17.59
C SER A 244 27.04 -1.41 16.57
N ALA A 245 28.02 -0.63 17.01
CA ALA A 245 28.98 0.06 16.15
C ALA A 245 30.35 -0.65 16.03
N GLN A 246 30.58 -1.72 16.80
CA GLN A 246 31.86 -2.47 16.77
C GLN A 246 31.78 -3.83 16.05
N LEU A 247 30.61 -4.24 15.55
CA LEU A 247 30.45 -5.51 14.83
C LEU A 247 30.69 -5.40 13.31
N SER A 248 30.84 -4.17 12.79
CA SER A 248 31.01 -3.91 11.35
C SER A 248 32.46 -3.96 10.87
N SER A 249 33.44 -4.07 11.76
CA SER A 249 34.88 -4.06 11.43
C SER A 249 35.57 -5.43 11.50
N LEU A 250 34.82 -6.51 11.78
CA LEU A 250 35.37 -7.86 12.02
C LEU A 250 34.99 -8.92 10.96
N ILE A 251 34.37 -8.54 9.85
CA ILE A 251 34.00 -9.48 8.76
C ILE A 251 34.79 -9.24 7.45
N THR A 252 35.81 -8.38 7.45
CA THR A 252 36.61 -8.10 6.25
C THR A 252 38.07 -8.51 6.39
N THR A 253 38.36 -9.78 6.64
CA THR A 253 39.70 -10.36 6.41
C THR A 253 39.63 -11.89 6.25
N HIS A 254 39.13 -12.35 5.11
CA HIS A 254 39.64 -13.57 4.47
C HIS A 254 39.24 -13.56 2.99
N ARG A 255 40.09 -12.98 2.13
CA ARG A 255 40.07 -13.27 0.71
C ARG A 255 41.49 -13.51 0.23
N ALA A 256 41.79 -14.80 0.04
CA ALA A 256 42.95 -15.24 -0.71
C ALA A 256 42.82 -14.80 -2.18
N THR A 257 43.97 -14.47 -2.74
CA THR A 257 44.25 -13.95 -4.07
C THR A 257 43.76 -14.86 -5.20
N SER A 258 42.99 -14.32 -6.14
CA SER A 258 43.08 -14.67 -7.55
C SER A 258 42.71 -13.44 -8.39
N GLN A 259 43.56 -13.14 -9.38
CA GLN A 259 43.41 -12.02 -10.29
C GLN A 259 42.28 -12.30 -11.28
N SER A 260 41.24 -11.48 -11.28
CA SER A 260 40.45 -11.20 -12.48
C SER A 260 40.01 -9.74 -12.43
N GLN A 261 40.31 -8.98 -13.48
CA GLN A 261 39.76 -7.64 -13.67
C GLN A 261 38.24 -7.71 -13.70
N THR A 262 37.58 -7.31 -12.60
CA THR A 262 36.14 -7.08 -12.57
C THR A 262 35.90 -5.57 -12.56
N SER A 263 35.45 -5.06 -13.70
CA SER A 263 34.72 -3.80 -13.80
C SER A 263 33.57 -3.82 -12.81
N ILE A 264 33.63 -2.93 -11.80
CA ILE A 264 32.54 -2.73 -10.86
C ILE A 264 31.42 -2.03 -11.62
N THR A 265 30.50 -2.80 -12.18
CA THR A 265 29.21 -2.29 -12.65
C THR A 265 28.35 -2.15 -11.40
N THR A 266 28.06 -0.91 -11.01
CA THR A 266 27.02 -0.61 -10.03
C THR A 266 25.68 -1.07 -10.62
N VAL A 267 25.19 -2.23 -10.20
CA VAL A 267 23.85 -2.72 -10.57
C VAL A 267 22.83 -1.85 -9.85
N THR A 268 22.33 -0.82 -10.54
CA THR A 268 21.17 -0.05 -10.11
C THR A 268 19.95 -0.97 -10.21
N SER A 269 19.42 -1.44 -9.06
CA SER A 269 18.16 -2.19 -9.05
C SER A 269 17.06 -1.28 -9.60
N SER A 270 16.37 -1.71 -10.66
CA SER A 270 15.22 -0.98 -11.20
C SER A 270 14.16 -0.77 -10.09
N PRO A 271 13.49 0.39 -10.03
CA PRO A 271 12.46 0.64 -9.03
C PRO A 271 11.32 -0.38 -9.19
N VAL A 272 10.82 -0.89 -8.05
CA VAL A 272 9.69 -1.81 -8.03
C VAL A 272 8.43 -1.05 -8.44
N THR A 273 7.82 -1.48 -9.54
CA THR A 273 6.50 -1.04 -9.97
C THR A 273 5.46 -2.02 -9.43
N SER A 274 4.40 -1.50 -8.82
CA SER A 274 3.25 -2.28 -8.35
C SER A 274 1.98 -1.77 -9.03
N ILE A 275 1.23 -2.69 -9.62
CA ILE A 275 -0.02 -2.41 -10.33
C ILE A 275 -1.09 -3.32 -9.76
N PHE A 276 -2.30 -2.79 -9.61
CA PHE A 276 -3.42 -3.52 -9.03
C PHE A 276 -4.74 -3.06 -9.63
N TRP A 277 -5.46 -3.97 -10.28
CA TRP A 277 -6.82 -3.75 -10.76
C TRP A 277 -7.79 -4.58 -9.92
N ALA A 278 -8.58 -3.89 -9.11
CA ALA A 278 -9.61 -4.53 -8.28
C ALA A 278 -10.86 -4.93 -9.10
N PHE A 279 -11.05 -4.36 -10.28
CA PHE A 279 -12.23 -4.56 -11.14
C PHE A 279 -13.60 -4.25 -10.51
N ASP A 280 -13.62 -3.41 -9.48
CA ASP A 280 -14.82 -2.90 -8.81
C ASP A 280 -15.56 -1.85 -9.68
N ASN A 281 -16.26 -2.34 -10.69
CA ASN A 281 -17.09 -1.60 -11.64
C ASN A 281 -16.31 -0.59 -12.50
N ASN A 282 -14.99 -0.75 -12.58
CA ASN A 282 -14.09 0.03 -13.40
C ASN A 282 -12.82 -0.77 -13.72
N VAL A 283 -12.00 -0.25 -14.64
CA VAL A 283 -10.72 -0.86 -15.06
C VAL A 283 -9.51 0.02 -14.73
N ASN A 284 -9.67 0.96 -13.79
CA ASN A 284 -8.57 1.79 -13.33
C ASN A 284 -7.74 1.00 -12.33
N ASP A 285 -6.42 1.18 -12.38
CA ASP A 285 -5.58 0.60 -11.35
C ASP A 285 -5.67 1.41 -10.05
N LEU A 286 -5.25 0.81 -8.93
CA LEU A 286 -5.30 1.42 -7.62
C LEU A 286 -4.49 2.71 -7.53
N TYR A 287 -3.42 2.85 -8.31
CA TYR A 287 -2.56 4.02 -8.31
C TYR A 287 -2.90 5.01 -9.42
N ASN A 288 -3.86 4.67 -10.29
CA ASN A 288 -4.34 5.50 -11.39
C ASN A 288 -3.21 5.90 -12.36
N VAL A 289 -2.31 4.95 -12.63
CA VAL A 289 -1.17 5.07 -13.55
C VAL A 289 -1.38 4.18 -14.78
N TYR A 290 -1.71 2.91 -14.59
CA TYR A 290 -1.85 1.89 -15.63
C TYR A 290 -3.33 1.56 -15.87
N ASN A 291 -4.13 2.58 -16.16
CA ASN A 291 -5.57 2.41 -16.35
C ASN A 291 -5.89 1.65 -17.65
N GLY A 292 -6.91 0.81 -17.57
CA GLY A 292 -7.43 0.08 -18.71
C GLY A 292 -8.46 0.87 -19.53
N VAL A 293 -8.70 0.41 -20.76
CA VAL A 293 -9.81 0.80 -21.62
C VAL A 293 -10.59 -0.46 -21.97
N PRO A 294 -11.82 -0.63 -21.46
CA PRO A 294 -12.58 -1.87 -21.65
C PRO A 294 -13.28 -1.89 -23.00
N THR A 295 -13.33 -3.06 -23.63
CA THR A 295 -14.16 -3.36 -24.80
C THR A 295 -15.02 -4.56 -24.47
N SER A 296 -16.35 -4.39 -24.47
CA SER A 296 -17.31 -5.49 -24.22
C SER A 296 -17.06 -6.28 -22.91
N VAL A 297 -16.52 -5.62 -21.89
CA VAL A 297 -16.36 -6.16 -20.53
C VAL A 297 -17.55 -5.73 -19.69
N THR A 298 -18.18 -6.69 -19.00
CA THR A 298 -19.23 -6.44 -18.02
C THR A 298 -18.72 -6.74 -16.62
N TYR A 299 -19.52 -6.48 -15.58
CA TYR A 299 -19.11 -6.69 -14.20
C TYR A 299 -20.07 -7.63 -13.47
N TYR A 300 -19.52 -8.57 -12.70
CA TYR A 300 -20.27 -9.56 -11.92
C TYR A 300 -20.17 -9.24 -10.42
N SER A 301 -21.30 -9.26 -9.71
CA SER A 301 -21.35 -9.01 -8.27
C SER A 301 -21.93 -10.20 -7.50
N PRO A 302 -21.37 -10.55 -6.32
CA PRO A 302 -20.16 -9.96 -5.73
C PRO A 302 -18.87 -10.49 -6.38
N GLY A 303 -17.79 -9.71 -6.26
CA GLY A 303 -16.42 -10.17 -6.54
C GLY A 303 -15.91 -11.19 -5.51
N ILE A 304 -14.65 -11.61 -5.63
CA ILE A 304 -14.04 -12.64 -4.78
C ILE A 304 -13.87 -12.21 -3.32
N ASN A 305 -13.67 -10.90 -3.07
CA ASN A 305 -13.62 -10.35 -1.72
C ASN A 305 -15.02 -10.17 -1.10
N GLY A 306 -16.09 -10.44 -1.86
CA GLY A 306 -17.47 -10.24 -1.42
C GLY A 306 -17.95 -8.79 -1.46
N TYR A 307 -17.07 -7.86 -1.85
CA TYR A 307 -17.35 -6.46 -2.10
C TYR A 307 -17.25 -6.19 -3.61
N GLY A 308 -17.83 -5.07 -4.05
CA GLY A 308 -17.77 -4.61 -5.44
C GLY A 308 -18.08 -5.68 -6.48
N THR A 309 -17.22 -5.80 -7.50
CA THR A 309 -17.46 -6.65 -8.67
C THR A 309 -16.19 -7.24 -9.26
N ALA A 310 -16.32 -8.35 -9.98
CA ALA A 310 -15.27 -8.88 -10.85
C ALA A 310 -15.49 -8.49 -12.31
N ALA A 311 -14.42 -8.38 -13.10
CA ALA A 311 -14.51 -8.20 -14.55
C ALA A 311 -14.95 -9.50 -15.22
N GLN A 312 -16.01 -9.43 -16.02
CA GLN A 312 -16.58 -10.55 -16.75
C GLN A 312 -16.25 -10.46 -18.24
N PHE A 313 -15.68 -11.56 -18.74
CA PHE A 313 -15.30 -11.73 -20.13
C PHE A 313 -16.16 -12.81 -20.76
N SER A 314 -16.69 -12.51 -21.95
CA SER A 314 -17.38 -13.49 -22.78
C SER A 314 -16.38 -14.17 -23.73
N TYR A 315 -16.71 -15.35 -24.25
CA TYR A 315 -15.92 -16.00 -25.30
C TYR A 315 -16.10 -15.26 -26.65
N SER A 316 -15.68 -14.00 -26.67
CA SER A 316 -15.72 -13.04 -27.77
C SER A 316 -14.64 -11.97 -27.52
N ILE A 317 -14.66 -10.85 -28.24
CA ILE A 317 -13.67 -9.76 -28.15
C ILE A 317 -13.70 -8.93 -26.83
N SER A 318 -14.21 -9.50 -25.74
CA SER A 318 -14.16 -8.89 -24.40
C SER A 318 -12.70 -8.70 -23.98
N SER A 319 -12.25 -7.45 -23.84
CA SER A 319 -10.85 -7.14 -23.48
C SER A 319 -10.72 -5.86 -22.65
N ILE A 320 -9.59 -5.74 -21.96
CA ILE A 320 -9.12 -4.48 -21.36
C ILE A 320 -7.76 -4.17 -21.96
N ASN A 321 -7.68 -3.02 -22.63
CA ASN A 321 -6.46 -2.50 -23.23
C ASN A 321 -5.74 -1.58 -22.21
N ILE A 322 -4.45 -1.76 -21.97
CA ILE A 322 -3.61 -0.88 -21.15
C ILE A 322 -2.64 -0.13 -22.08
N PRO A 323 -3.01 1.07 -22.55
CA PRO A 323 -2.31 1.73 -23.67
C PRO A 323 -1.03 2.45 -23.27
N SER A 324 -0.99 3.09 -22.09
CA SER A 324 0.20 3.78 -21.57
C SER A 324 0.00 4.17 -20.09
N PRO A 325 1.09 4.38 -19.31
CA PRO A 325 2.48 4.03 -19.63
C PRO A 325 2.65 2.50 -19.69
N TYR A 326 3.71 2.04 -20.34
CA TYR A 326 3.94 0.62 -20.54
C TYR A 326 4.67 0.00 -19.36
N VAL A 327 4.29 -1.23 -18.99
CA VAL A 327 4.96 -1.95 -17.91
C VAL A 327 6.29 -2.50 -18.44
N ASN A 328 7.40 -1.97 -17.93
CA ASN A 328 8.71 -2.51 -18.27
C ASN A 328 8.95 -3.83 -17.51
N LEU A 329 8.84 -4.95 -18.22
CA LEU A 329 9.17 -6.31 -17.75
C LEU A 329 10.47 -6.86 -18.36
N GLN A 330 11.20 -6.03 -19.10
CA GLN A 330 12.39 -6.46 -19.82
C GLN A 330 13.50 -6.87 -18.84
N ASN A 331 14.04 -8.09 -19.02
CA ASN A 331 15.22 -8.61 -18.34
C ASN A 331 15.19 -8.37 -16.82
N ARG A 332 14.05 -8.64 -16.19
CA ARG A 332 13.86 -8.42 -14.76
C ARG A 332 12.90 -9.43 -14.15
N SER A 333 12.98 -9.54 -12.83
CA SER A 333 12.03 -10.32 -12.05
C SER A 333 10.67 -9.65 -12.00
N TYR A 334 9.62 -10.47 -11.96
CA TYR A 334 8.25 -9.99 -11.82
C TYR A 334 7.36 -11.04 -11.17
N THR A 335 6.25 -10.59 -10.63
CA THR A 335 5.16 -11.44 -10.16
C THR A 335 3.86 -10.94 -10.75
N PHE A 336 3.15 -11.83 -11.43
CA PHE A 336 1.77 -11.62 -11.85
C PHE A 336 0.87 -12.50 -10.98
N ASP A 337 -0.21 -11.97 -10.40
CA ASP A 337 -1.18 -12.77 -9.70
C ASP A 337 -2.61 -12.22 -9.83
N CYS A 338 -3.60 -13.11 -9.80
CA CYS A 338 -5.01 -12.73 -9.93
C CYS A 338 -5.92 -13.85 -9.42
N TRP A 339 -7.17 -13.50 -9.15
CA TRP A 339 -8.24 -14.47 -9.01
C TRP A 339 -8.95 -14.69 -10.35
N VAL A 340 -9.17 -15.95 -10.71
CA VAL A 340 -9.91 -16.35 -11.91
C VAL A 340 -11.09 -17.23 -11.54
N ASN A 341 -12.21 -17.07 -12.25
CA ASN A 341 -13.33 -17.99 -12.23
C ASN A 341 -13.67 -18.35 -13.69
N PRO A 342 -13.00 -19.40 -14.25
CA PRO A 342 -13.10 -19.71 -15.67
C PRO A 342 -14.46 -20.32 -16.05
N GLY A 343 -14.98 -19.97 -17.22
CA GLY A 343 -16.19 -20.57 -17.79
C GLY A 343 -15.99 -22.02 -18.25
N THR A 344 -17.08 -22.70 -18.61
CA THR A 344 -17.10 -24.15 -18.89
C THR A 344 -16.31 -24.59 -20.13
N THR A 345 -15.94 -23.67 -21.03
CA THR A 345 -15.20 -23.98 -22.25
C THR A 345 -13.71 -24.18 -22.01
N MET A 346 -13.20 -23.79 -20.84
CA MET A 346 -11.76 -23.64 -20.53
C MET A 346 -10.88 -24.90 -20.70
N TYR A 347 -11.46 -26.10 -20.84
CA TYR A 347 -10.73 -27.34 -21.11
C TYR A 347 -10.45 -27.62 -22.59
N SER A 348 -10.96 -26.80 -23.52
CA SER A 348 -10.96 -27.13 -24.95
C SER A 348 -9.88 -26.42 -25.78
N ASN A 349 -9.22 -25.40 -25.23
CA ASN A 349 -8.29 -24.53 -25.96
C ASN A 349 -7.37 -23.72 -25.01
N ASP A 350 -6.70 -22.70 -25.54
CA ASP A 350 -5.96 -21.66 -24.82
C ASP A 350 -6.85 -20.44 -24.52
N TYR A 351 -6.85 -20.01 -23.26
CA TYR A 351 -7.67 -18.91 -22.74
C TYR A 351 -6.79 -17.81 -22.16
N LEU A 352 -6.78 -16.65 -22.80
CA LEU A 352 -5.82 -15.58 -22.51
C LEU A 352 -6.18 -14.74 -21.28
N ILE A 353 -5.38 -14.76 -20.23
CA ILE A 353 -5.57 -13.88 -19.07
C ILE A 353 -4.91 -12.52 -19.33
N PHE A 354 -3.61 -12.51 -19.63
CA PHE A 354 -2.81 -11.30 -19.84
C PHE A 354 -1.84 -11.49 -21.01
N PHE A 355 -1.64 -10.45 -21.80
CA PHE A 355 -0.75 -10.43 -22.95
C PHE A 355 0.02 -9.14 -23.07
N VAL A 356 1.31 -9.25 -23.40
CA VAL A 356 2.14 -8.12 -23.84
C VAL A 356 3.08 -8.58 -24.95
N CYS A 357 3.14 -7.83 -26.05
CA CYS A 357 3.92 -8.23 -27.23
C CYS A 357 4.34 -6.99 -28.04
N PRO A 358 5.44 -6.33 -27.67
CA PRO A 358 6.00 -5.20 -28.42
C PRO A 358 6.26 -5.50 -29.89
N VAL A 359 6.78 -6.68 -30.19
CA VAL A 359 7.15 -7.13 -31.52
C VAL A 359 6.92 -8.63 -31.58
N GLN A 360 6.25 -9.13 -32.62
CA GLN A 360 5.96 -10.55 -32.81
C GLN A 360 7.23 -11.37 -33.09
N GLN A 361 8.04 -11.60 -32.07
CA GLN A 361 9.28 -12.37 -32.09
C GLN A 361 9.41 -13.16 -30.78
N ASN A 362 10.21 -14.23 -30.84
CA ASN A 362 10.62 -15.00 -29.67
C ASN A 362 11.18 -14.09 -28.57
N ASP A 363 10.89 -14.43 -27.30
CA ASP A 363 11.25 -13.70 -26.08
C ASP A 363 10.67 -12.29 -25.95
N LYS A 364 9.95 -11.78 -26.96
CA LYS A 364 9.37 -10.43 -26.96
C LYS A 364 7.87 -10.42 -26.78
N CYS A 365 7.22 -11.58 -26.64
CA CYS A 365 5.78 -11.67 -26.41
C CYS A 365 5.50 -12.60 -25.25
N MET A 366 4.88 -12.09 -24.20
CA MET A 366 4.55 -12.82 -22.98
C MET A 366 3.04 -13.01 -22.89
N GLN A 367 2.62 -14.23 -22.55
CA GLN A 367 1.25 -14.57 -22.26
C GLN A 367 1.15 -15.23 -20.89
N VAL A 368 0.17 -14.79 -20.11
CA VAL A 368 -0.40 -15.55 -19.01
C VAL A 368 -1.74 -16.09 -19.51
N LEU A 369 -1.90 -17.41 -19.51
CA LEU A 369 -3.08 -18.05 -20.07
C LEU A 369 -3.43 -19.35 -19.34
N ILE A 370 -4.55 -19.95 -19.72
CA ILE A 370 -4.94 -21.29 -19.31
C ILE A 370 -5.02 -22.16 -20.56
N ARG A 371 -4.20 -23.20 -20.64
CA ARG A 371 -4.12 -24.15 -21.76
C ARG A 371 -4.74 -25.49 -21.36
N TYR A 372 -5.84 -25.87 -22.00
CA TYR A 372 -6.54 -27.14 -21.71
C TYR A 372 -6.78 -27.39 -20.22
N GLY A 373 -7.25 -26.36 -19.50
CA GLY A 373 -7.43 -26.43 -18.05
C GLY A 373 -6.24 -26.05 -17.19
N LYS A 374 -5.03 -25.96 -17.75
CA LYS A 374 -3.78 -25.80 -16.99
C LYS A 374 -3.25 -24.37 -17.12
N PRO A 375 -3.08 -23.63 -16.01
CA PRO A 375 -2.42 -22.32 -16.03
C PRO A 375 -1.03 -22.37 -16.67
N MET A 376 -0.65 -21.34 -17.41
CA MET A 376 0.63 -21.28 -18.12
C MET A 376 1.15 -19.85 -18.20
N LEU A 377 2.46 -19.71 -17.98
CA LEU A 377 3.24 -18.54 -18.38
C LEU A 377 4.08 -18.94 -19.60
N THR A 378 4.03 -18.17 -20.68
CA THR A 378 4.86 -18.39 -21.87
C THR A 378 5.44 -17.08 -22.38
N ILE A 379 6.64 -17.15 -22.97
CA ILE A 379 7.27 -16.06 -23.71
C ILE A 379 7.58 -16.43 -25.17
N TRP A 380 6.76 -17.31 -25.77
CA TRP A 380 6.88 -17.92 -27.10
C TRP A 380 8.12 -18.79 -27.35
N TYR A 381 9.20 -18.57 -26.60
CA TYR A 381 10.45 -19.34 -26.62
C TYR A 381 10.71 -20.09 -25.30
N GLY A 382 9.74 -20.07 -24.39
CA GLY A 382 9.78 -20.80 -23.14
C GLY A 382 8.40 -20.88 -22.53
N ASP A 383 8.00 -22.08 -22.10
CA ASP A 383 6.70 -22.36 -21.50
C ASP A 383 6.92 -22.87 -20.08
N CYS A 384 6.13 -22.34 -19.14
CA CYS A 384 5.98 -22.87 -17.80
C CYS A 384 4.50 -23.21 -17.60
N LEU A 385 4.17 -24.49 -17.79
CA LEU A 385 2.83 -25.03 -17.73
C LEU A 385 2.60 -25.69 -16.37
N SER A 386 1.45 -25.41 -15.77
CA SER A 386 1.01 -26.05 -14.53
C SER A 386 0.86 -27.56 -14.68
N SER A 387 1.14 -28.28 -13.60
CA SER A 387 1.00 -29.74 -13.54
C SER A 387 -0.47 -30.15 -13.52
N ASN A 388 -1.31 -29.37 -12.85
CA ASN A 388 -2.71 -29.66 -12.58
C ASN A 388 -3.65 -28.73 -13.35
N SER A 389 -4.82 -29.26 -13.71
CA SER A 389 -5.92 -28.44 -14.23
C SER A 389 -6.68 -27.77 -13.09
N ILE A 390 -7.13 -26.53 -13.27
CA ILE A 390 -8.03 -25.87 -12.31
C ILE A 390 -9.50 -26.12 -12.67
N THR A 391 -10.40 -25.88 -11.73
CA THR A 391 -11.83 -26.19 -11.85
C THR A 391 -12.60 -24.99 -12.42
N VAL A 392 -13.45 -25.23 -13.42
CA VAL A 392 -14.37 -24.20 -13.96
C VAL A 392 -15.43 -23.79 -12.94
N ASN A 393 -15.95 -22.57 -13.06
CA ASN A 393 -16.96 -21.98 -12.18
C ASN A 393 -16.54 -21.89 -10.70
N VAL A 394 -15.23 -22.00 -10.40
CA VAL A 394 -14.67 -21.92 -9.05
C VAL A 394 -13.56 -20.87 -9.04
N TRP A 395 -13.66 -19.93 -8.10
CA TRP A 395 -12.60 -18.95 -7.86
C TRP A 395 -11.30 -19.65 -7.48
N THR A 396 -10.25 -19.39 -8.25
CA THR A 396 -8.90 -19.92 -8.05
C THR A 396 -7.90 -18.77 -8.10
N HIS A 397 -7.03 -18.66 -7.11
CA HIS A 397 -5.92 -17.71 -7.16
C HIS A 397 -4.78 -18.31 -7.96
N LEU A 398 -4.26 -17.57 -8.92
CA LEU A 398 -3.09 -17.94 -9.72
C LEU A 398 -2.00 -16.91 -9.49
N ALA A 399 -0.77 -17.37 -9.29
CA ALA A 399 0.40 -16.50 -9.32
C ALA A 399 1.54 -17.10 -10.15
N PHE A 400 2.24 -16.24 -10.87
CA PHE A 400 3.38 -16.56 -11.70
C PHE A 400 4.53 -15.66 -11.26
N VAL A 401 5.51 -16.26 -10.59
CA VAL A 401 6.68 -15.57 -10.04
C VAL A 401 7.87 -15.91 -10.92
N PHE A 402 8.41 -14.93 -11.64
CA PHE A 402 9.64 -15.08 -12.40
C PHE A 402 10.80 -14.40 -11.67
N ASP A 403 11.84 -15.18 -11.36
CA ASP A 403 13.12 -14.70 -10.86
C ASP A 403 14.15 -14.68 -12.00
N TYR A 404 14.50 -13.47 -12.42
CA TYR A 404 15.47 -13.23 -13.48
C TYR A 404 16.89 -13.66 -13.12
N HIS A 405 17.29 -13.55 -11.85
CA HIS A 405 18.65 -13.93 -11.44
C HIS A 405 18.80 -15.46 -11.33
N ALA A 406 17.70 -16.16 -11.04
CA ALA A 406 17.67 -17.60 -10.98
C ALA A 406 17.25 -18.29 -12.30
N ASN A 407 16.82 -17.52 -13.32
CA ASN A 407 16.17 -18.03 -14.53
C ASN A 407 15.08 -19.06 -14.20
N GLN A 408 14.21 -18.71 -13.25
CA GLN A 408 13.21 -19.63 -12.71
C GLN A 408 11.83 -18.99 -12.72
N ALA A 409 10.85 -19.70 -13.28
CA ALA A 409 9.44 -19.37 -13.12
C ALA A 409 8.81 -20.34 -12.11
N THR A 410 8.10 -19.82 -11.13
CA THR A 410 7.31 -20.61 -10.17
C THR A 410 5.84 -20.25 -10.30
N LEU A 411 5.03 -21.28 -10.49
CA LEU A 411 3.60 -21.19 -10.67
C LEU A 411 2.91 -21.65 -9.39
N TYR A 412 2.01 -20.81 -8.88
CA TYR A 412 1.25 -21.08 -7.67
C TYR A 412 -0.24 -21.17 -7.99
N VAL A 413 -0.90 -22.12 -7.35
CA VAL A 413 -2.37 -22.28 -7.38
C VAL A 413 -2.86 -22.21 -5.95
N ASN A 414 -3.79 -21.30 -5.66
CA ASN A 414 -4.33 -21.04 -4.33
C ASN A 414 -3.24 -20.80 -3.27
N GLY A 415 -2.19 -20.07 -3.65
CA GLY A 415 -1.09 -19.71 -2.75
C GLY A 415 -0.04 -20.80 -2.53
N VAL A 416 -0.20 -21.99 -3.13
CA VAL A 416 0.72 -23.12 -2.98
C VAL A 416 1.45 -23.36 -4.29
N VAL A 417 2.75 -23.68 -4.21
CA VAL A 417 3.56 -24.03 -5.39
C VAL A 417 2.94 -25.23 -6.09
N ASP A 418 2.62 -25.06 -7.37
CA ASP A 418 2.17 -26.14 -8.25
C ASP A 418 3.32 -26.64 -9.13
N THR A 419 4.04 -25.73 -9.78
CA THR A 419 5.11 -26.09 -10.72
C THR A 419 6.29 -25.12 -10.63
N VAL A 420 7.51 -25.64 -10.76
CA VAL A 420 8.76 -24.86 -10.84
C VAL A 420 9.43 -25.19 -12.17
N CYS A 421 9.64 -24.17 -13.00
CA CYS A 421 10.32 -24.27 -14.29
C CYS A 421 11.70 -23.64 -14.19
N THR A 422 12.74 -24.45 -14.36
CA THR A 422 14.14 -24.01 -14.34
C THR A 422 14.62 -23.66 -15.75
N SER A 423 15.66 -22.83 -15.85
CA SER A 423 16.17 -22.32 -17.14
C SER A 423 15.10 -21.60 -17.96
N TYR A 424 14.12 -20.98 -17.30
CA TYR A 424 13.07 -20.21 -17.95
C TYR A 424 13.67 -18.92 -18.55
N PRO A 425 13.45 -18.61 -19.84
CA PRO A 425 14.08 -17.45 -20.47
C PRO A 425 13.53 -16.13 -19.92
N SER A 426 14.30 -15.05 -20.09
CA SER A 426 13.83 -13.72 -19.72
C SER A 426 12.95 -13.12 -20.81
N PHE A 427 11.92 -12.37 -20.41
CA PHE A 427 11.20 -11.52 -21.34
C PHE A 427 12.09 -10.35 -21.79
N GLN A 428 12.25 -10.15 -23.09
CA GLN A 428 13.12 -9.16 -23.73
C GLN A 428 12.35 -8.04 -24.44
N GLY A 429 11.03 -8.02 -24.34
CA GLY A 429 10.19 -7.02 -24.99
C GLY A 429 10.42 -5.59 -24.46
N ILE A 430 10.52 -4.63 -25.38
CA ILE A 430 10.76 -3.21 -25.08
C ILE A 430 9.47 -2.55 -24.54
N PRO A 431 9.53 -1.58 -23.62
CA PRO A 431 8.37 -0.94 -22.99
C PRO A 431 7.60 0.00 -23.93
N THR A 432 7.40 -0.32 -25.20
CA THR A 432 6.55 0.44 -26.13
C THR A 432 5.23 -0.29 -26.40
N ALA A 433 4.96 -1.36 -25.66
CA ALA A 433 3.93 -2.33 -25.99
C ALA A 433 2.71 -2.22 -25.10
N THR A 434 1.58 -2.01 -25.75
CA THR A 434 0.27 -2.16 -25.13
C THR A 434 0.11 -3.54 -24.50
N SER A 435 -0.42 -3.58 -23.28
CA SER A 435 -0.80 -4.81 -22.61
C SER A 435 -2.30 -5.04 -22.72
N TRP A 436 -2.72 -6.29 -22.72
CA TRP A 436 -4.11 -6.69 -22.89
C TRP A 436 -4.51 -7.69 -21.83
N ILE A 437 -5.75 -7.59 -21.35
CA ILE A 437 -6.39 -8.56 -20.47
C ILE A 437 -7.61 -9.13 -21.20
N GLY A 438 -7.79 -10.44 -21.16
CA GLY A 438 -9.00 -11.12 -21.65
C GLY A 438 -9.03 -11.42 -23.16
N TRP A 439 -8.55 -10.52 -24.02
CA TRP A 439 -8.40 -10.82 -25.45
C TRP A 439 -7.37 -9.92 -26.13
N SER A 440 -6.73 -10.42 -27.18
CA SER A 440 -5.88 -9.65 -28.08
C SER A 440 -6.02 -10.13 -29.52
N SER A 441 -6.13 -9.20 -30.47
CA SER A 441 -6.15 -9.49 -31.91
C SER A 441 -4.85 -10.11 -32.42
N THR A 442 -3.72 -9.87 -31.75
CA THR A 442 -2.39 -10.35 -32.15
C THR A 442 -2.29 -11.88 -32.12
N VAL A 443 -2.91 -12.51 -31.12
CA VAL A 443 -2.91 -13.99 -30.94
C VAL A 443 -4.29 -14.60 -31.14
N ASN A 444 -5.33 -13.77 -31.23
CA ASN A 444 -6.73 -14.15 -31.38
C ASN A 444 -7.20 -15.22 -30.36
N MET A 445 -6.78 -15.05 -29.10
CA MET A 445 -7.16 -15.89 -27.97
C MET A 445 -8.11 -15.13 -27.05
N TYR A 446 -9.12 -15.83 -26.52
CA TYR A 446 -10.19 -15.25 -25.71
C TYR A 446 -10.17 -15.83 -24.31
N TYR A 447 -10.42 -15.00 -23.30
CA TYR A 447 -10.83 -15.46 -21.99
C TYR A 447 -12.35 -15.62 -21.94
N SER A 448 -12.83 -16.55 -21.13
CA SER A 448 -14.24 -16.65 -20.80
C SER A 448 -14.36 -16.98 -19.33
N GLY A 449 -15.08 -16.13 -18.59
CA GLY A 449 -15.20 -16.23 -17.14
C GLY A 449 -15.00 -14.89 -16.45
N LEU A 450 -14.66 -14.94 -15.17
CA LEU A 450 -14.40 -13.77 -14.34
C LEU A 450 -12.91 -13.65 -14.01
N ILE A 451 -12.43 -12.41 -13.87
CA ILE A 451 -11.11 -12.07 -13.32
C ILE A 451 -11.33 -10.99 -12.24
N ASP A 452 -10.63 -11.13 -11.11
CA ASP A 452 -10.70 -10.21 -9.99
C ASP A 452 -9.31 -10.05 -9.33
N GLN A 453 -9.09 -8.93 -8.65
CA GLN A 453 -7.86 -8.61 -7.89
C GLN A 453 -6.56 -8.91 -8.65
N LEU A 454 -6.44 -8.39 -9.88
CA LEU A 454 -5.27 -8.64 -10.73
C LEU A 454 -4.12 -7.71 -10.31
N SER A 455 -2.95 -8.29 -10.02
CA SER A 455 -1.74 -7.59 -9.64
C SER A 455 -0.57 -7.94 -10.55
N LEU A 456 0.26 -6.94 -10.84
CA LEU A 456 1.56 -7.10 -11.49
C LEU A 456 2.60 -6.28 -10.73
N VAL A 457 3.66 -6.95 -10.27
CA VAL A 457 4.74 -6.31 -9.52
C VAL A 457 6.08 -6.67 -10.14
N THR A 458 6.99 -5.71 -10.35
CA THR A 458 8.31 -5.95 -10.97
C THR A 458 9.38 -6.42 -9.96
N ARG A 459 8.99 -7.36 -9.09
CA ARG A 459 9.89 -8.11 -8.21
C ARG A 459 9.35 -9.52 -7.97
N VAL A 460 10.21 -10.36 -7.41
CA VAL A 460 9.82 -11.66 -6.85
C VAL A 460 8.97 -11.42 -5.60
N LYS A 461 7.74 -11.96 -5.57
CA LYS A 461 7.00 -12.15 -4.32
C LYS A 461 7.47 -13.43 -3.65
N THR A 462 7.64 -13.39 -2.34
CA THR A 462 7.93 -14.58 -1.54
C THR A 462 6.73 -15.52 -1.55
N ALA A 463 6.96 -16.81 -1.27
CA ALA A 463 5.87 -17.77 -1.11
C ALA A 463 4.84 -17.34 -0.04
N ARG A 464 5.28 -16.61 1.00
CA ARG A 464 4.38 -16.07 2.03
C ARG A 464 3.47 -14.97 1.48
N GLU A 465 4.02 -14.02 0.72
CA GLU A 465 3.22 -12.96 0.10
C GLU A 465 2.18 -13.51 -0.88
N VAL A 466 2.55 -14.54 -1.66
CA VAL A 466 1.64 -15.23 -2.57
C VAL A 466 0.55 -15.99 -1.80
N LEU A 467 0.92 -16.67 -0.71
CA LEU A 467 -0.03 -17.37 0.15
C LEU A 467 -0.99 -16.42 0.85
N ASP A 468 -0.53 -15.27 1.33
CA ASP A 468 -1.39 -14.26 1.95
C ASP A 468 -2.32 -13.61 0.91
N ALA A 469 -1.85 -13.30 -0.31
CA ALA A 469 -2.71 -12.83 -1.40
C ALA A 469 -3.85 -13.82 -1.73
N ALA A 470 -3.59 -15.13 -1.63
CA ALA A 470 -4.57 -16.18 -1.88
C ALA A 470 -5.50 -16.48 -0.69
N THR A 471 -5.08 -16.22 0.56
CA THR A 471 -5.75 -16.81 1.73
C THR A 471 -5.98 -15.89 2.92
N LEU A 472 -5.32 -14.74 3.00
CA LEU A 472 -5.63 -13.72 4.00
C LEU A 472 -6.86 -12.95 3.54
N VAL A 473 -7.98 -13.13 4.24
CA VAL A 473 -9.24 -12.48 3.89
C VAL A 473 -9.23 -11.03 4.32
N LEU A 474 -8.83 -10.77 5.58
CA LEU A 474 -8.67 -9.43 6.12
C LEU A 474 -7.66 -9.42 7.27
N TYR A 475 -7.07 -8.26 7.51
CA TYR A 475 -6.16 -7.96 8.60
C TYR A 475 -6.38 -6.55 9.12
N TYR A 476 -6.88 -6.43 10.35
CA TYR A 476 -6.96 -5.17 11.07
C TYR A 476 -5.81 -5.05 12.06
N SER A 477 -4.81 -4.22 11.73
CA SER A 477 -3.76 -3.84 12.67
C SER A 477 -4.28 -2.88 13.75
N PHE A 478 -5.34 -2.12 13.46
CA PHE A 478 -5.84 -1.01 14.30
C PHE A 478 -4.85 0.15 14.53
N ASP A 479 -3.73 0.11 13.82
CA ASP A 479 -2.78 1.20 13.76
C ASP A 479 -3.41 2.46 13.17
N ASN A 480 -2.85 3.61 13.54
CA ASN A 480 -3.28 4.92 13.08
C ASN A 480 -4.74 5.26 13.42
N ASN A 481 -5.31 4.66 14.47
CA ASN A 481 -6.70 4.84 14.88
C ASN A 481 -7.72 4.61 13.74
N VAL A 482 -7.44 3.66 12.84
CA VAL A 482 -8.33 3.31 11.72
C VAL A 482 -8.77 1.85 11.77
N LEU A 483 -9.90 1.57 11.15
CA LEU A 483 -10.44 0.22 10.95
C LEU A 483 -10.18 -0.27 9.53
N TYR A 484 -9.07 0.17 8.91
CA TYR A 484 -8.74 -0.23 7.55
C TYR A 484 -8.18 -1.64 7.50
N ASP A 485 -8.55 -2.36 6.44
CA ASP A 485 -7.94 -3.63 6.12
C ASP A 485 -6.51 -3.39 5.60
N SER A 486 -5.54 -3.88 6.36
CA SER A 486 -4.12 -3.94 5.99
C SER A 486 -3.78 -5.21 5.18
N GLY A 487 -4.79 -6.06 4.93
CA GLY A 487 -4.72 -7.22 4.05
C GLY A 487 -4.94 -6.90 2.57
N PRO A 488 -4.96 -7.93 1.71
CA PRO A 488 -4.97 -7.76 0.25
C PRO A 488 -6.34 -7.39 -0.35
N ASN A 489 -7.43 -7.50 0.42
CA ASN A 489 -8.80 -7.45 -0.12
C ASN A 489 -9.54 -6.14 0.16
N PHE A 490 -8.93 -5.22 0.90
CA PHE A 490 -9.48 -3.91 1.26
C PHE A 490 -10.86 -3.99 1.94
N ILE A 491 -11.10 -5.04 2.72
CA ILE A 491 -12.36 -5.27 3.45
C ILE A 491 -12.35 -4.40 4.72
N ASN A 492 -12.53 -3.09 4.56
CA ASN A 492 -12.49 -2.16 5.69
C ASN A 492 -13.59 -2.46 6.73
N GLY A 493 -13.20 -2.40 8.00
CA GLY A 493 -14.09 -2.61 9.13
C GLY A 493 -14.99 -1.40 9.40
N THR A 494 -16.15 -1.66 9.98
CA THR A 494 -17.02 -0.62 10.55
C THR A 494 -17.21 -0.87 12.04
N GLY A 495 -17.19 0.18 12.86
CA GLY A 495 -17.20 0.01 14.32
C GLY A 495 -18.22 0.89 15.03
N ILE A 496 -18.64 0.44 16.21
CA ILE A 496 -19.42 1.23 17.18
C ILE A 496 -18.61 1.35 18.45
N ASN A 497 -18.52 2.57 19.00
CA ASN A 497 -17.84 2.89 20.24
C ASN A 497 -16.43 2.27 20.36
N VAL A 498 -15.67 2.30 19.26
CA VAL A 498 -14.29 1.82 19.21
C VAL A 498 -13.37 2.97 19.59
N ALA A 499 -12.67 2.82 20.70
CA ALA A 499 -11.55 3.69 21.07
C ALA A 499 -10.23 3.02 20.68
N PHE A 500 -9.11 3.74 20.82
CA PHE A 500 -7.78 3.21 20.54
C PHE A 500 -6.85 3.48 21.72
N ALA A 501 -5.95 2.54 21.98
CA ALA A 501 -4.92 2.65 23.01
C ALA A 501 -3.63 1.95 22.54
N SER A 502 -2.56 1.99 23.35
CA SER A 502 -1.32 1.27 23.05
C SER A 502 -1.60 -0.23 22.91
N GLY A 503 -1.18 -0.79 21.77
CA GLY A 503 -1.40 -2.18 21.40
C GLY A 503 -0.28 -3.11 21.86
N ARG A 504 -0.42 -4.37 21.45
CA ARG A 504 0.67 -5.35 21.46
C ARG A 504 1.74 -4.94 20.46
N VAL A 505 1.30 -4.49 19.30
CA VAL A 505 2.07 -3.80 18.26
C VAL A 505 1.45 -2.42 18.14
N ASN A 506 2.23 -1.35 18.28
CA ASN A 506 1.76 0.02 18.04
C ASN A 506 0.43 0.38 18.75
N GLN A 507 -0.72 0.33 18.06
CA GLN A 507 -2.05 0.66 18.61
C GLN A 507 -3.04 -0.50 18.50
N ALA A 508 -3.97 -0.58 19.45
CA ALA A 508 -5.03 -1.59 19.49
C ALA A 508 -6.42 -0.95 19.58
N ALA A 509 -7.42 -1.69 19.10
CA ALA A 509 -8.82 -1.34 19.31
C ALA A 509 -9.22 -1.62 20.77
N MET A 510 -9.72 -0.58 21.45
CA MET A 510 -10.28 -0.67 22.80
C MET A 510 -11.80 -0.78 22.72
N LEU A 511 -12.30 -1.94 23.16
CA LEU A 511 -13.71 -2.29 23.16
C LEU A 511 -14.14 -2.46 24.62
N ASN A 512 -14.55 -1.37 25.27
CA ASN A 512 -14.82 -1.35 26.72
C ASN A 512 -16.14 -0.68 27.12
N THR A 513 -16.93 -0.25 26.14
CA THR A 513 -18.29 0.30 26.34
C THR A 513 -19.31 -0.66 25.74
N THR A 514 -20.55 -0.63 26.23
CA THR A 514 -21.59 -1.57 25.75
C THR A 514 -22.65 -0.83 24.95
N PRO A 515 -22.90 -1.17 23.67
CA PRO A 515 -22.12 -2.09 22.84
C PRO A 515 -20.84 -1.43 22.29
N SER A 516 -19.77 -2.20 22.12
CA SER A 516 -18.56 -1.79 21.41
C SER A 516 -18.03 -2.96 20.59
N TYR A 517 -17.84 -2.74 19.29
CA TYR A 517 -17.43 -3.79 18.36
C TYR A 517 -16.90 -3.23 17.03
N VAL A 518 -16.16 -4.08 16.32
CA VAL A 518 -15.77 -3.91 14.91
C VAL A 518 -16.45 -4.99 14.07
N THR A 519 -17.00 -4.66 12.91
CA THR A 519 -17.61 -5.63 12.00
C THR A 519 -16.92 -5.67 10.64
N ALA A 520 -16.92 -6.87 10.05
CA ALA A 520 -16.63 -7.10 8.64
C ALA A 520 -17.83 -7.83 8.04
N SER A 521 -18.24 -7.45 6.83
CA SER A 521 -19.44 -8.00 6.21
C SER A 521 -19.12 -8.71 4.90
N ASN A 522 -20.10 -9.40 4.32
CA ASN A 522 -20.01 -10.00 3.00
C ASN A 522 -18.84 -10.98 2.78
N LEU A 523 -18.40 -11.70 3.81
CA LEU A 523 -17.28 -12.64 3.71
C LEU A 523 -17.71 -13.90 2.93
N VAL A 524 -17.58 -13.85 1.60
CA VAL A 524 -17.97 -14.93 0.67
C VAL A 524 -17.13 -16.18 0.86
N LEU A 525 -15.82 -16.04 1.09
CA LEU A 525 -14.95 -17.17 1.35
C LEU A 525 -15.28 -17.87 2.68
N PHE A 526 -15.99 -17.20 3.59
CA PHE A 526 -16.41 -17.83 4.84
C PHE A 526 -17.68 -18.69 4.68
N SER A 527 -18.52 -18.43 3.67
CA SER A 527 -19.81 -19.11 3.48
C SER A 527 -19.73 -20.44 2.74
N LEU A 528 -18.54 -20.79 2.22
CA LEU A 528 -18.29 -21.98 1.41
C LEU A 528 -18.39 -23.28 2.23
N LEU A 529 -18.98 -24.33 1.63
CA LEU A 529 -19.10 -25.66 2.23
C LEU A 529 -17.72 -26.20 2.58
N ASN A 530 -17.54 -26.71 3.81
CA ASN A 530 -16.30 -27.37 4.22
C ASN A 530 -15.02 -26.53 4.05
N GLN A 531 -15.14 -25.21 3.87
CA GLN A 531 -14.00 -24.32 3.72
C GLN A 531 -13.21 -24.24 5.04
N PRO A 532 -11.92 -24.62 5.03
CA PRO A 532 -11.04 -24.36 6.16
C PRO A 532 -10.89 -22.85 6.39
N TYR A 533 -10.81 -22.44 7.65
CA TYR A 533 -10.60 -21.03 8.00
C TYR A 533 -9.85 -20.90 9.31
N SER A 534 -9.30 -19.70 9.57
CA SER A 534 -8.67 -19.40 10.85
C SER A 534 -8.87 -17.95 11.27
N PHE A 535 -8.98 -17.72 12.57
CA PHE A 535 -8.83 -16.40 13.19
C PHE A 535 -7.53 -16.37 14.01
N SER A 536 -6.84 -15.24 14.01
CA SER A 536 -5.66 -14.99 14.84
C SER A 536 -5.65 -13.55 15.30
N PHE A 537 -5.46 -13.30 16.58
CA PHE A 537 -5.43 -11.95 17.15
C PHE A 537 -4.81 -11.95 18.55
N TRP A 538 -4.41 -10.77 19.01
CA TRP A 538 -3.99 -10.53 20.39
C TRP A 538 -5.14 -9.90 21.18
N ILE A 539 -5.27 -10.30 22.45
CA ILE A 539 -6.20 -9.66 23.38
C ILE A 539 -5.47 -9.22 24.65
N ASN A 540 -5.92 -8.11 25.23
CA ASN A 540 -5.65 -7.75 26.61
C ASN A 540 -7.00 -7.50 27.29
N ALA A 541 -7.54 -8.56 27.90
CA ALA A 541 -8.89 -8.56 28.46
C ALA A 541 -8.91 -7.91 29.85
N TYR A 542 -9.81 -6.96 30.09
CA TYR A 542 -10.06 -6.42 31.43
C TYR A 542 -11.01 -7.31 32.23
N SER A 543 -11.89 -8.02 31.52
CA SER A 543 -12.74 -9.08 32.07
C SER A 543 -12.75 -10.27 31.12
N THR A 544 -12.67 -11.48 31.68
CA THR A 544 -12.71 -12.73 30.92
C THR A 544 -13.99 -13.51 31.14
N ILE A 545 -15.00 -12.99 31.84
CA ILE A 545 -16.27 -13.68 32.04
C ILE A 545 -17.36 -13.16 31.10
N ASN A 546 -18.22 -14.06 30.60
CA ASN A 546 -19.43 -13.72 29.85
C ASN A 546 -19.23 -12.74 28.67
N ALA A 547 -18.26 -13.02 27.80
CA ALA A 547 -17.88 -12.12 26.72
C ALA A 547 -17.76 -12.83 25.36
N THR A 548 -18.08 -12.11 24.29
CA THR A 548 -17.94 -12.57 22.90
C THR A 548 -16.72 -11.91 22.26
N LEU A 549 -15.80 -12.72 21.75
CA LEU A 549 -14.63 -12.23 21.01
C LEU A 549 -14.91 -12.15 19.52
N VAL A 550 -15.40 -13.25 18.92
CA VAL A 550 -15.76 -13.30 17.50
C VAL A 550 -17.16 -13.87 17.38
N TYR A 551 -18.05 -13.08 16.79
CA TYR A 551 -19.44 -13.42 16.54
C TYR A 551 -19.70 -13.46 15.04
N ALA A 552 -20.37 -14.49 14.54
CA ALA A 552 -20.69 -14.60 13.12
C ALA A 552 -22.19 -14.73 12.88
N TRP A 553 -22.69 -14.12 11.80
CA TRP A 553 -24.07 -14.29 11.36
C TRP A 553 -24.21 -14.21 9.84
N LYS A 554 -25.25 -14.83 9.29
CA LYS A 554 -25.61 -14.69 7.88
C LYS A 554 -26.34 -13.38 7.64
N SER A 555 -26.16 -12.80 6.45
CA SER A 555 -26.87 -11.61 6.00
C SER A 555 -28.40 -11.76 6.02
N THR A 556 -28.93 -12.96 5.80
CA THR A 556 -30.35 -13.29 6.01
C THR A 556 -30.60 -13.80 7.44
N LEU A 557 -31.23 -12.94 8.24
CA LEU A 557 -31.44 -13.16 9.67
C LEU A 557 -32.51 -14.24 9.93
N ASN A 558 -32.10 -15.37 10.49
CA ASN A 558 -32.95 -16.26 11.28
C ASN A 558 -32.14 -16.81 12.47
N ASN A 559 -32.80 -17.35 13.50
CA ASN A 559 -32.11 -17.77 14.75
C ASN A 559 -31.11 -18.93 14.56
N LYS A 560 -31.11 -19.61 13.39
CA LYS A 560 -30.10 -20.63 13.00
C LYS A 560 -28.96 -20.06 12.16
N SER A 561 -28.98 -18.76 11.87
CA SER A 561 -28.03 -18.07 11.00
C SER A 561 -26.85 -17.43 11.74
N CYS A 562 -26.67 -17.67 13.04
CA CYS A 562 -25.70 -16.94 13.87
C CYS A 562 -25.02 -17.83 14.91
N LEU A 563 -23.80 -17.49 15.33
CA LEU A 563 -23.01 -18.24 16.32
C LEU A 563 -21.89 -17.36 16.92
N PRO A 564 -21.72 -17.29 18.26
CA PRO A 564 -20.46 -16.87 18.85
C PRO A 564 -19.38 -17.94 18.58
N ILE A 565 -18.40 -17.62 17.74
CA ILE A 565 -17.33 -18.56 17.36
C ILE A 565 -16.26 -18.60 18.45
N LEU A 566 -15.91 -17.44 19.01
CA LEU A 566 -14.94 -17.31 20.09
C LEU A 566 -15.50 -16.44 21.19
N GLY A 567 -15.24 -16.82 22.43
CA GLY A 567 -15.68 -16.06 23.59
C GLY A 567 -15.35 -16.78 24.88
N PHE A 568 -15.95 -16.33 25.97
CA PHE A 568 -15.69 -16.84 27.29
C PHE A 568 -16.92 -17.48 27.93
N THR A 569 -16.68 -18.41 28.84
CA THR A 569 -17.71 -18.97 29.73
C THR A 569 -18.00 -18.02 30.90
N SER A 570 -18.96 -18.41 31.76
CA SER A 570 -19.20 -17.73 33.04
C SER A 570 -18.07 -17.89 34.05
N LEU A 571 -17.15 -18.85 33.82
CA LEU A 571 -16.00 -19.12 34.70
C LEU A 571 -14.67 -18.59 34.14
N GLY A 572 -14.68 -17.91 32.99
CA GLY A 572 -13.48 -17.29 32.43
C GLY A 572 -12.70 -18.14 31.43
N SER A 573 -13.08 -19.40 31.23
CA SER A 573 -12.44 -20.27 30.21
C SER A 573 -12.69 -19.74 28.80
N ILE A 574 -11.62 -19.68 27.99
CA ILE A 574 -11.73 -19.38 26.55
C ILE A 574 -12.38 -20.56 25.83
N VAL A 575 -13.28 -20.28 24.89
CA VAL A 575 -14.02 -21.30 24.14
C VAL A 575 -13.98 -20.98 22.66
N ALA A 576 -13.79 -22.02 21.84
CA ALA A 576 -14.04 -21.96 20.41
C ALA A 576 -15.19 -22.89 20.03
N GLN A 577 -16.03 -22.45 19.10
CA GLN A 577 -17.23 -23.18 18.71
C GLN A 577 -17.45 -23.20 17.20
N LYS A 578 -18.11 -24.26 16.75
CA LYS A 578 -18.63 -24.37 15.39
C LYS A 578 -19.94 -25.17 15.40
N ARG A 579 -20.87 -24.77 14.54
CA ARG A 579 -22.13 -25.49 14.28
C ARG A 579 -21.92 -26.56 13.20
N ASN A 580 -22.38 -27.79 13.47
CA ASN A 580 -22.57 -28.84 12.46
C ASN A 580 -24.05 -28.87 11.99
N SER A 581 -24.48 -29.93 11.32
CA SER A 581 -25.86 -30.07 10.81
C SER A 581 -26.95 -30.00 11.88
N THR A 582 -26.66 -30.30 13.14
CA THR A 582 -27.66 -30.49 14.20
C THR A 582 -27.35 -29.76 15.51
N THR A 583 -26.08 -29.58 15.88
CA THR A 583 -25.63 -29.06 17.18
C THR A 583 -24.46 -28.08 17.06
N VAL A 584 -24.14 -27.43 18.19
CA VAL A 584 -22.93 -26.61 18.35
C VAL A 584 -21.87 -27.42 19.07
N VAL A 585 -20.74 -27.66 18.40
CA VAL A 585 -19.55 -28.29 18.98
C VAL A 585 -18.69 -27.20 19.60
N SER A 586 -18.32 -27.39 20.88
CA SER A 586 -17.52 -26.44 21.64
C SER A 586 -16.26 -27.13 22.17
N ILE A 587 -15.11 -26.47 22.05
CA ILE A 587 -13.87 -26.86 22.71
C ILE A 587 -13.51 -25.78 23.72
N VAL A 588 -13.12 -26.21 24.93
CA VAL A 588 -12.88 -25.33 26.07
C VAL A 588 -11.39 -25.35 26.38
N GLY A 589 -10.77 -24.16 26.39
CA GLY A 589 -9.39 -23.95 26.78
C GLY A 589 -9.25 -23.48 28.23
N PRO A 590 -8.05 -23.01 28.63
CA PRO A 590 -7.78 -22.56 29.98
C PRO A 590 -8.50 -21.24 30.31
N VAL A 591 -8.48 -20.86 31.60
CA VAL A 591 -8.84 -19.49 32.00
C VAL A 591 -7.68 -18.55 31.63
N ILE A 592 -8.00 -17.41 31.03
CA ILE A 592 -7.01 -16.39 30.68
C ILE A 592 -6.92 -15.36 31.81
N SER A 593 -5.70 -14.98 32.18
CA SER A 593 -5.47 -13.91 33.16
C SER A 593 -5.84 -12.54 32.58
N PRO A 594 -6.70 -11.76 33.25
CA PRO A 594 -6.98 -10.39 32.85
C PRO A 594 -5.71 -9.51 32.85
N HIS A 595 -5.76 -8.41 32.10
CA HIS A 595 -4.71 -7.40 32.00
C HIS A 595 -3.37 -7.88 31.43
N THR A 596 -3.36 -9.02 30.72
CA THR A 596 -2.18 -9.56 30.06
C THR A 596 -2.43 -9.75 28.57
N TRP A 597 -1.42 -9.46 27.75
CA TRP A 597 -1.47 -9.73 26.33
C TRP A 597 -1.37 -11.23 26.07
N VAL A 598 -2.40 -11.79 25.42
CA VAL A 598 -2.47 -13.20 25.05
C VAL A 598 -2.83 -13.32 23.58
N HIS A 599 -2.05 -14.11 22.86
CA HIS A 599 -2.35 -14.47 21.48
C HIS A 599 -3.35 -15.62 21.45
N ILE A 600 -4.40 -15.46 20.66
CA ILE A 600 -5.43 -16.46 20.43
C ILE A 600 -5.44 -16.80 18.94
N ALA A 601 -5.39 -18.10 18.64
CA ALA A 601 -5.69 -18.58 17.30
C ALA A 601 -6.74 -19.69 17.33
N HIS A 602 -7.71 -19.58 16.43
CA HIS A 602 -8.72 -20.60 16.18
C HIS A 602 -8.59 -21.07 14.75
N THR A 603 -8.53 -22.38 14.54
CA THR A 603 -8.47 -22.95 13.19
C THR A 603 -9.56 -23.98 13.01
N TYR A 604 -10.10 -24.08 11.81
CA TYR A 604 -11.04 -25.11 11.40
C TYR A 604 -10.60 -25.76 10.08
N SER A 605 -10.76 -27.08 9.99
CA SER A 605 -10.82 -27.81 8.72
C SER A 605 -11.74 -29.04 8.87
N PRO A 606 -12.33 -29.57 7.80
CA PRO A 606 -13.21 -30.74 7.90
C PRO A 606 -12.54 -31.96 8.55
N SER A 607 -11.29 -32.25 8.16
CA SER A 607 -10.51 -33.40 8.66
C SER A 607 -10.18 -33.30 10.14
N ASP A 608 -9.76 -32.12 10.60
CA ASP A 608 -9.22 -31.91 11.94
C ASP A 608 -10.21 -31.24 12.91
N GLY A 609 -11.40 -30.91 12.44
CA GLY A 609 -12.38 -30.13 13.17
C GLY A 609 -11.86 -28.77 13.63
N ILE A 610 -12.33 -28.32 14.80
CA ILE A 610 -11.91 -27.05 15.40
C ILE A 610 -10.72 -27.26 16.34
N ARG A 611 -9.79 -26.30 16.32
CA ARG A 611 -8.62 -26.25 17.21
C ARG A 611 -8.49 -24.86 17.81
N LEU A 612 -8.00 -24.80 19.03
CA LEU A 612 -7.77 -23.58 19.79
C LEU A 612 -6.34 -23.54 20.29
N PHE A 613 -5.65 -22.44 20.01
CA PHE A 613 -4.27 -22.20 20.39
C PHE A 613 -4.17 -20.94 21.23
N ILE A 614 -3.30 -20.99 22.24
CA ILE A 614 -2.98 -19.87 23.12
C ILE A 614 -1.46 -19.70 23.14
N ASN A 615 -0.98 -18.50 22.79
CA ASN A 615 0.46 -18.19 22.68
C ASN A 615 1.23 -19.26 21.89
N GLY A 616 0.67 -19.69 20.75
CA GLY A 616 1.27 -20.69 19.87
C GLY A 616 1.08 -22.15 20.28
N THR A 617 0.56 -22.42 21.49
CA THR A 617 0.37 -23.78 22.00
C THR A 617 -1.06 -24.26 21.76
N LEU A 618 -1.24 -25.48 21.22
CA LEU A 618 -2.56 -26.10 21.08
C LEU A 618 -3.11 -26.46 22.48
N VAL A 619 -4.25 -25.89 22.86
CA VAL A 619 -4.86 -26.11 24.18
C VAL A 619 -6.14 -26.95 24.14
N ALA A 620 -6.83 -26.98 23.00
CA ALA A 620 -8.02 -27.80 22.82
C ALA A 620 -8.28 -28.11 21.34
N SER A 621 -8.92 -29.24 21.06
CA SER A 621 -9.30 -29.64 19.70
C SER A 621 -10.51 -30.59 19.70
N SER A 622 -11.21 -30.65 18.57
CA SER A 622 -12.20 -31.68 18.28
C SER A 622 -11.65 -32.71 17.29
N SER A 623 -12.41 -33.78 17.06
CA SER A 623 -12.23 -34.67 15.91
C SER A 623 -12.82 -34.05 14.63
N TRP A 624 -12.84 -34.84 13.55
CA TRP A 624 -13.54 -34.55 12.30
C TRP A 624 -14.90 -33.89 12.53
N LEU A 625 -15.16 -32.84 11.76
CA LEU A 625 -16.35 -32.01 11.93
C LEU A 625 -16.78 -31.40 10.58
N GLU A 626 -17.92 -31.84 10.07
CA GLU A 626 -18.52 -31.24 8.88
C GLU A 626 -18.98 -29.81 9.12
N SER A 627 -18.82 -29.00 8.08
CA SER A 627 -19.40 -27.68 7.97
C SER A 627 -20.68 -27.78 7.16
N VAL A 628 -21.74 -27.10 7.59
CA VAL A 628 -22.95 -26.97 6.77
C VAL A 628 -22.75 -25.75 5.86
N ALA A 629 -22.72 -25.97 4.54
CA ALA A 629 -22.75 -24.86 3.59
C ALA A 629 -24.01 -24.03 3.81
N SER A 630 -23.88 -22.71 3.74
CA SER A 630 -25.04 -21.89 3.45
C SER A 630 -25.08 -21.63 1.95
N LYS A 631 -25.82 -22.47 1.20
CA LYS A 631 -26.25 -22.06 -0.14
C LYS A 631 -26.98 -20.72 0.01
N ALA A 632 -26.52 -19.71 -0.73
CA ALA A 632 -27.16 -18.40 -0.95
C ALA A 632 -27.04 -17.31 0.13
N SER A 633 -26.09 -17.34 1.08
CA SER A 633 -25.88 -16.20 1.99
C SER A 633 -24.42 -15.92 2.32
N THR A 634 -24.02 -14.66 2.30
CA THR A 634 -22.74 -14.19 2.84
C THR A 634 -22.73 -14.27 4.38
N ILE A 635 -21.53 -14.42 4.96
CA ILE A 635 -21.33 -14.36 6.41
C ILE A 635 -20.72 -13.01 6.77
N ASN A 636 -21.19 -12.45 7.87
CA ASN A 636 -20.60 -11.28 8.51
C ASN A 636 -20.00 -11.70 9.85
N ILE A 637 -19.01 -10.95 10.31
CA ILE A 637 -18.42 -11.12 11.64
C ILE A 637 -18.42 -9.81 12.42
N ALA A 638 -18.50 -9.93 13.74
CA ALA A 638 -18.31 -8.86 14.70
C ALA A 638 -17.28 -9.30 15.72
N VAL A 639 -16.40 -8.39 16.05
CA VAL A 639 -15.33 -8.56 17.03
C VAL A 639 -15.69 -7.73 18.26
N GLY A 640 -15.83 -8.39 19.40
CA GLY A 640 -16.06 -7.78 20.72
C GLY A 640 -17.51 -7.71 21.22
N HIS A 641 -18.52 -7.91 20.37
CA HIS A 641 -19.93 -7.97 20.81
C HIS A 641 -20.80 -8.74 19.82
N CYS A 642 -21.95 -9.23 20.27
CA CYS A 642 -22.98 -9.87 19.44
C CYS A 642 -23.94 -8.88 18.75
N ILE A 643 -23.48 -7.63 18.53
CA ILE A 643 -24.18 -6.50 17.89
C ILE A 643 -25.40 -5.97 18.66
N ASN A 644 -26.48 -6.75 18.80
CA ASN A 644 -27.74 -6.32 19.44
C ASN A 644 -28.41 -7.46 20.20
N ALA A 645 -29.42 -7.15 21.02
CA ALA A 645 -30.10 -8.12 21.88
C ALA A 645 -30.67 -9.34 21.11
N THR A 646 -31.25 -9.12 19.93
CA THR A 646 -31.80 -10.20 19.10
C THR A 646 -30.71 -11.16 18.63
N LEU A 647 -29.57 -10.64 18.18
CA LEU A 647 -28.43 -11.47 17.78
C LEU A 647 -27.73 -12.10 18.98
N CYS A 648 -27.65 -11.43 20.13
CA CYS A 648 -27.11 -12.02 21.36
C CYS A 648 -27.93 -13.21 21.87
N SER A 649 -29.18 -13.39 21.41
CA SER A 649 -30.04 -14.54 21.76
C SER A 649 -29.80 -15.81 20.94
N CYS A 650 -28.85 -15.80 20.00
CA CYS A 650 -28.53 -16.94 19.15
C CYS A 650 -28.00 -18.16 19.94
N SER A 651 -28.12 -19.35 19.35
CA SER A 651 -27.55 -20.57 19.94
C SER A 651 -26.07 -20.37 20.22
N SER A 652 -25.71 -20.39 21.50
CA SER A 652 -24.43 -19.91 22.03
C SER A 652 -23.51 -21.02 22.57
N GLY A 653 -23.96 -22.28 22.46
CA GLY A 653 -23.25 -23.41 23.06
C GLY A 653 -22.92 -23.15 24.53
N VAL A 654 -21.62 -23.20 24.85
CA VAL A 654 -21.07 -22.92 26.20
C VAL A 654 -20.60 -21.47 26.38
N ILE A 655 -20.49 -20.69 25.31
CA ILE A 655 -20.15 -19.26 25.37
C ILE A 655 -21.37 -18.54 25.93
N ARG A 656 -21.14 -17.57 26.80
CA ARG A 656 -22.19 -16.66 27.27
C ARG A 656 -22.04 -15.36 26.49
N PRO A 657 -22.92 -15.08 25.51
CA PRO A 657 -22.79 -13.89 24.67
C PRO A 657 -22.90 -12.63 25.53
N GLY A 658 -21.89 -11.79 25.42
CA GLY A 658 -21.84 -10.49 26.07
C GLY A 658 -20.75 -9.61 25.48
N GLN A 659 -20.60 -8.41 26.03
CA GLN A 659 -19.55 -7.46 25.66
C GLN A 659 -18.19 -7.98 26.11
N TYR A 660 -17.26 -8.11 25.17
CA TYR A 660 -15.85 -8.17 25.50
C TYR A 660 -15.40 -6.82 26.06
N ASN A 661 -14.68 -6.82 27.17
CA ASN A 661 -14.13 -5.61 27.75
C ASN A 661 -12.61 -5.70 27.76
N GLY A 662 -11.94 -4.94 26.89
CA GLY A 662 -10.48 -4.93 26.79
C GLY A 662 -9.96 -4.40 25.46
N LEU A 663 -8.68 -4.69 25.18
CA LEU A 663 -8.01 -4.36 23.92
C LEU A 663 -7.97 -5.58 23.00
N ILE A 664 -8.09 -5.35 21.70
CA ILE A 664 -7.86 -6.33 20.64
C ILE A 664 -6.88 -5.73 19.64
N ASP A 665 -5.91 -6.52 19.25
CA ASP A 665 -4.86 -6.11 18.34
C ASP A 665 -4.62 -7.17 17.27
N GLU A 666 -4.09 -6.76 16.13
CA GLU A 666 -3.53 -7.65 15.12
C GLU A 666 -4.54 -8.70 14.57
N PHE A 667 -5.80 -8.29 14.38
CA PHE A 667 -6.90 -9.19 14.04
C PHE A 667 -6.86 -9.66 12.59
N ARG A 668 -6.70 -10.97 12.39
CA ARG A 668 -6.59 -11.60 11.08
C ARG A 668 -7.63 -12.70 10.89
N PHE A 669 -8.20 -12.75 9.70
CA PHE A 669 -9.07 -13.83 9.23
C PHE A 669 -8.50 -14.44 7.96
N TYR A 670 -8.36 -15.76 7.95
CA TYR A 670 -7.84 -16.53 6.83
C TYR A 670 -8.89 -17.49 6.27
N SER A 671 -8.96 -17.62 4.96
CA SER A 671 -9.75 -18.63 4.22
C SER A 671 -9.00 -19.97 4.11
N ARG A 672 -8.07 -20.22 5.03
CA ARG A 672 -7.35 -21.49 5.17
C ARG A 672 -7.19 -21.85 6.63
N ARG A 673 -6.88 -23.12 6.87
CA ARG A 673 -6.34 -23.55 8.17
C ARG A 673 -4.89 -23.10 8.28
N LEU A 674 -4.56 -22.39 9.36
CA LEU A 674 -3.18 -22.15 9.78
C LEU A 674 -2.61 -23.43 10.40
N ASN A 675 -1.35 -23.75 10.09
CA ASN A 675 -0.61 -24.81 10.76
C ASN A 675 0.15 -24.26 11.98
N THR A 676 0.80 -25.13 12.76
CA THR A 676 1.53 -24.71 13.97
C THR A 676 2.64 -23.69 13.66
N SER A 677 3.38 -23.86 12.55
CA SER A 677 4.42 -22.90 12.17
C SER A 677 3.87 -21.52 11.79
N ASP A 678 2.72 -21.46 11.10
CA ASP A 678 2.04 -20.21 10.82
C ASP A 678 1.66 -19.48 12.12
N ILE A 679 1.10 -20.22 13.08
CA ILE A 679 0.64 -19.64 14.35
C ILE A 679 1.83 -19.15 15.17
N LEU A 680 2.92 -19.91 15.23
CA LEU A 680 4.13 -19.49 15.94
C LEU A 680 4.73 -18.20 15.36
N ALA A 681 4.70 -18.03 14.03
CA ALA A 681 5.14 -16.80 13.39
C ALA A 681 4.29 -15.58 13.81
N LEU A 682 2.99 -15.78 14.06
CA LEU A 682 2.07 -14.72 14.51
C LEU A 682 2.17 -14.39 16.02
N THR A 683 2.84 -15.25 16.81
CA THR A 683 3.01 -15.05 18.26
C THR A 683 4.22 -14.20 18.64
N ASN A 684 5.07 -13.87 17.67
CA ASN A 684 6.22 -12.98 17.84
C ASN A 684 6.17 -11.88 16.75
N PRO A 685 5.12 -11.04 16.76
CA PRO A 685 4.90 -10.01 15.76
C PRO A 685 5.90 -8.86 15.84
#